data_AF-A0AAU4ZWR5-F1
#
_entry.id   AF-A0AAU4ZWR5-F1
#
_cell.length_a   1.000
_cell.length_b   1.000
_cell.length_c   1.000
_cell.angle_alpha   90.00
_cell.angle_beta   90.00
_cell.angle_gamma   90.00
#
_symmetry.space_group_name_H-M   'P 1'
#
loop_
_entity.id
_entity.type
_entity.pdbx_description
1 polymer ?
#
loop_
_entity_poly.entity_id
_entity_poly.type
_entity_poly.pdbx_seq_one_letter_code
_entity_poly.pdbx_strand_id
1 'polypeptide(L)'
;MTSMRSHRQKISNQIAAGNMGRLADETLKAAVANHGFWGGDWAEIFDILRSLPMEERRRLAHALVERFDSLGSEPEARQRVLTLLGIIARDLPDDFFLPTERLAELESLGARHSFWHATRLDLLAEAELATGRQLAPPVVAVLRRTALVAYRAEHLVELVKKLTTPVLNVGEAWADHAMEQLTGSDDDPWHDLLVHALTATASKPSAKWDKQAQALIDTIGPDRVRETALSWLALVGRPRTIPLERQTYDPDINNAYDPYNANALRGLAWLLSLLPPHPDTARALGALVETSLKKVAGIGPRNPKVANAGVIALSRVDSEAALAELARLATRVTYKNTAKLLDGALEARATALGLSREEIEELAVPAYGLTEVGRALHRFGDVTALIEVHGSKSVLSWRNAAGKEVKSVPAAVKRDHADDLKELKAAAKDIDKMLSAQAERLDRQFLARRTWAYDAWRERYVDHPLVGTLARRLVWTVDGRPVGFADGELRTLTDDPVATGSEVGLWHPVGREPAEVVAWRDWLERHEITQPFKQAHREVYLLTDAERATGTYSNRFAAHVLRQHQFNSLAAIRGWRNKLRLCVDDSAPPASRELSQWGLRAEYWIEGDGEEYGEDTTESGSYLRLRTDQVRFYPMDAPENSAHCYGGEYSMWLRDGQDPVEPLALADIPPLVLSEVLRDVDLFVGVASVGNDPTWQDGGPGGRFQEYWSGYSFGELSQSAETRRALLDRLIPRLAIADRCTLEGRFLHVKGERHTYKIHLGSGNILMTPNDQYLCIVPKSAPASPQTGYLPYEGDRTLAVILSKAMMLAKDTEITDPTILSQL
;
A
#
# COMPACT_ATOMS: atom_id res chain seq x y z
N MET A 1 1.46 46.96 20.02
CA MET A 1 1.88 46.73 18.62
C MET A 1 1.76 48.03 17.86
N THR A 2 2.87 48.58 17.36
CA THR A 2 2.86 49.78 16.52
C THR A 2 2.24 49.44 15.16
N SER A 3 1.23 50.20 14.72
CA SER A 3 0.54 49.96 13.43
C SER A 3 1.50 50.13 12.25
N MET A 4 1.34 49.32 11.19
CA MET A 4 2.09 49.44 9.92
C MET A 4 2.10 50.87 9.36
N ARG A 5 0.97 51.60 9.43
CA ARG A 5 0.89 53.02 9.02
C ARG A 5 1.87 53.90 9.79
N SER A 6 2.14 53.56 11.05
CA SER A 6 3.12 54.26 11.87
C SER A 6 4.56 53.95 11.43
N HIS A 7 4.88 52.71 11.06
CA HIS A 7 6.21 52.38 10.50
C HIS A 7 6.44 53.08 9.16
N ARG A 8 5.47 53.03 8.24
CA ARG A 8 5.55 53.74 6.95
C ARG A 8 5.80 55.23 7.15
N GLN A 9 5.02 55.88 8.02
CA GLN A 9 5.19 57.32 8.28
C GLN A 9 6.56 57.65 8.89
N LYS A 10 7.04 56.84 9.83
CA LYS A 10 8.36 57.04 10.45
C LYS A 10 9.48 56.89 9.43
N ILE A 11 9.41 55.89 8.56
CA ILE A 11 10.35 55.67 7.46
C ILE A 11 10.35 56.87 6.51
N SER A 12 9.18 57.33 6.04
CA SER A 12 9.07 58.53 5.19
C SER A 12 9.64 59.79 5.86
N ASN A 13 9.41 59.97 7.17
CA ASN A 13 9.96 61.09 7.92
C ASN A 13 11.50 61.04 7.99
N GLN A 14 12.10 59.84 8.18
CA GLN A 14 13.56 59.71 8.20
C GLN A 14 14.19 59.90 6.82
N ILE A 15 13.52 59.47 5.75
CA ILE A 15 13.93 59.75 4.36
C ILE A 15 13.97 61.27 4.13
N ALA A 16 12.89 61.98 4.46
CA ALA A 16 12.83 63.44 4.33
C ALA A 16 13.89 64.18 5.17
N ALA A 17 14.27 63.62 6.32
CA ALA A 17 15.31 64.17 7.19
C ALA A 17 16.75 63.81 6.76
N GLY A 18 16.94 62.93 5.77
CA GLY A 18 18.26 62.47 5.31
C GLY A 18 19.07 61.69 6.36
N ASN A 19 18.44 61.20 7.42
CA ASN A 19 19.11 60.51 8.53
C ASN A 19 19.14 58.99 8.31
N MET A 20 20.18 58.52 7.62
CA MET A 20 20.31 57.11 7.21
C MET A 20 20.46 56.14 8.38
N GLY A 21 21.10 56.55 9.48
CA GLY A 21 21.23 55.72 10.69
C GLY A 21 19.87 55.45 11.34
N ARG A 22 19.04 56.49 11.51
CA ARG A 22 17.67 56.33 12.03
C ARG A 22 16.74 55.65 11.02
N LEU A 23 16.96 55.86 9.73
CA LEU A 23 16.21 55.14 8.68
C LEU A 23 16.50 53.64 8.76
N ALA A 24 17.76 53.23 8.94
CA ALA A 24 18.15 51.83 9.17
C ALA A 24 17.44 51.26 10.41
N ASP A 25 17.43 52.01 11.52
CA ASP A 25 16.74 51.60 12.76
C ASP A 25 15.24 51.37 12.56
N GLU A 26 14.54 52.33 11.93
CA GLU A 26 13.09 52.22 11.72
C GLU A 26 12.73 51.14 10.69
N THR A 27 13.59 50.92 9.71
CA THR A 27 13.42 49.87 8.70
C THR A 27 13.65 48.48 9.30
N LEU A 28 14.68 48.31 10.12
CA LEU A 28 14.93 47.06 10.85
C LEU A 28 13.79 46.75 11.82
N LYS A 29 13.31 47.75 12.58
CA LYS A 29 12.13 47.58 13.44
C LYS A 29 10.89 47.15 12.67
N ALA A 30 10.66 47.72 11.48
CA ALA A 30 9.56 47.32 10.61
C ALA A 30 9.72 45.85 10.15
N ALA A 31 10.93 45.45 9.74
CA ALA A 31 11.23 44.09 9.31
C ALA A 31 11.05 43.06 10.44
N VAL A 32 11.45 43.39 11.67
CA VAL A 32 11.24 42.54 12.87
C VAL A 32 9.76 42.49 13.24
N ALA A 33 9.07 43.64 13.27
CA ALA A 33 7.65 43.71 13.63
C ALA A 33 6.75 42.92 12.68
N ASN A 34 7.18 42.74 11.43
CA ASN A 34 6.43 41.98 10.44
C ASN A 34 7.00 40.58 10.18
N HIS A 35 7.89 40.08 11.03
CA HIS A 35 8.51 38.76 10.88
C HIS A 35 9.13 38.52 9.49
N GLY A 36 9.67 39.59 8.87
CA GLY A 36 10.26 39.56 7.54
C GLY A 36 9.28 39.45 6.37
N PHE A 37 7.96 39.51 6.62
CA PHE A 37 6.97 39.52 5.54
C PHE A 37 7.07 40.82 4.72
N TRP A 38 7.11 40.72 3.39
CA TRP A 38 7.15 41.88 2.48
C TRP A 38 6.05 41.82 1.41
N GLY A 39 4.92 41.19 1.74
CA GLY A 39 3.73 41.13 0.89
C GLY A 39 2.59 42.04 1.37
N GLY A 40 1.52 42.12 0.57
CA GLY A 40 0.33 42.93 0.89
C GLY A 40 0.68 44.39 1.14
N ASP A 41 0.10 45.00 2.17
CA ASP A 41 0.29 46.42 2.49
C ASP A 41 1.74 46.78 2.91
N TRP A 42 2.55 45.79 3.31
CA TRP A 42 3.97 46.00 3.63
C TRP A 42 4.87 46.16 2.39
N ALA A 43 4.36 45.79 1.20
CA ALA A 43 5.05 45.99 -0.07
C ALA A 43 5.31 47.47 -0.35
N GLU A 44 4.49 48.39 0.18
CA GLU A 44 4.70 49.83 0.01
C GLU A 44 6.02 50.31 0.64
N ILE A 45 6.40 49.76 1.79
CA ILE A 45 7.68 50.09 2.44
C ILE A 45 8.84 49.56 1.62
N PHE A 46 8.71 48.33 1.11
CA PHE A 46 9.67 47.75 0.18
C PHE A 46 9.87 48.65 -1.06
N ASP A 47 8.78 49.11 -1.68
CA ASP A 47 8.83 49.95 -2.87
C ASP A 47 9.46 51.32 -2.58
N ILE A 48 9.12 51.93 -1.44
CA ILE A 48 9.73 53.19 -0.99
C ILE A 48 11.26 53.03 -0.89
N LEU A 49 11.74 52.02 -0.17
CA LEU A 49 13.17 51.78 0.04
C LEU A 49 13.90 51.50 -1.28
N ARG A 50 13.26 50.75 -2.18
CA ARG A 50 13.83 50.43 -3.50
C ARG A 50 13.84 51.62 -4.45
N SER A 51 12.89 52.56 -4.31
CA SER A 51 12.79 53.76 -5.14
C SER A 51 13.77 54.89 -4.76
N LEU A 52 14.49 54.75 -3.63
CA LEU A 52 15.47 55.73 -3.20
C LEU A 52 16.58 55.93 -4.25
N PRO A 53 17.12 57.16 -4.40
CA PRO A 53 18.27 57.41 -5.25
C PRO A 53 19.45 56.50 -4.92
N MET A 54 20.25 56.14 -5.93
CA MET A 54 21.37 55.21 -5.80
C MET A 54 22.32 55.58 -4.64
N GLU A 55 22.69 56.85 -4.50
CA GLU A 55 23.56 57.34 -3.41
C GLU A 55 22.91 57.21 -2.02
N GLU A 56 21.59 57.41 -1.92
CA GLU A 56 20.87 57.23 -0.66
C GLU A 56 20.76 55.76 -0.28
N ARG A 57 20.51 54.87 -1.25
CA ARG A 57 20.53 53.42 -1.03
C ARG A 57 21.90 52.92 -0.59
N ARG A 58 22.99 53.45 -1.18
CA ARG A 58 24.37 53.15 -0.74
C ARG A 58 24.60 53.57 0.70
N ARG A 59 24.23 54.79 1.09
CA ARG A 59 24.38 55.27 2.46
C ARG A 59 23.53 54.49 3.47
N LEU A 60 22.30 54.13 3.09
CA LEU A 60 21.43 53.29 3.91
C LEU A 60 22.01 51.88 4.09
N ALA A 61 22.60 51.31 3.04
CA ALA A 61 23.23 50.00 3.11
C ALA A 61 24.43 49.98 4.07
N HIS A 62 25.31 51.00 4.05
CA HIS A 62 26.36 51.15 5.05
C HIS A 62 25.81 51.24 6.48
N ALA A 63 24.75 52.02 6.69
CA ALA A 63 24.11 52.12 8.01
C ALA A 63 23.53 50.77 8.49
N LEU A 64 22.97 49.96 7.58
CA LEU A 64 22.48 48.62 7.89
C LEU A 64 23.63 47.65 8.23
N VAL A 65 24.79 47.75 7.58
CA VAL A 65 25.98 46.97 7.95
C VAL A 65 26.47 47.31 9.35
N GLU A 66 26.57 48.60 9.69
CA GLU A 66 26.91 49.01 11.06
C GLU A 66 25.94 48.43 12.09
N ARG A 67 24.65 48.34 11.74
CA ARG A 67 23.65 47.69 12.61
C ARG A 67 23.85 46.20 12.71
N PHE A 68 24.16 45.51 11.61
CA PHE A 68 24.46 44.09 11.62
C PHE A 68 25.57 43.73 12.62
N ASP A 69 26.66 44.50 12.62
CA ASP A 69 27.79 44.29 13.53
C ASP A 69 27.40 44.54 15.00
N SER A 70 26.46 45.45 15.24
CA SER A 70 25.97 45.78 16.58
C SER A 70 24.96 44.79 17.18
N LEU A 71 24.34 43.93 16.36
CA LEU A 71 23.25 43.03 16.77
C LEU A 71 23.71 41.78 17.54
N GLY A 72 25.03 41.59 17.75
CA GLY A 72 25.55 40.41 18.45
C GLY A 72 25.11 39.10 17.79
N SER A 73 24.65 38.12 18.59
CA SER A 73 24.21 36.79 18.14
C SER A 73 22.68 36.67 17.98
N GLU A 74 21.96 37.75 17.66
CA GLU A 74 20.52 37.68 17.39
C GLU A 74 20.23 37.21 15.95
N PRO A 75 19.86 35.94 15.72
CA PRO A 75 19.85 35.37 14.37
C PRO A 75 18.72 35.94 13.51
N GLU A 76 17.55 36.22 14.09
CA GLU A 76 16.42 36.75 13.33
C GLU A 76 16.70 38.18 12.85
N ALA A 77 17.15 39.08 13.73
CA ALA A 77 17.46 40.46 13.36
C ALA A 77 18.58 40.55 12.32
N ARG A 78 19.63 39.71 12.46
CA ARG A 78 20.71 39.59 11.47
C ARG A 78 20.19 39.16 10.10
N GLN A 79 19.34 38.13 10.04
CA GLN A 79 18.70 37.70 8.78
C GLN A 79 17.86 38.84 8.17
N ARG A 80 17.11 39.60 8.96
CA ARG A 80 16.33 40.76 8.46
C ARG A 80 17.23 41.81 7.83
N VAL A 81 18.40 42.11 8.40
CA VAL A 81 19.36 43.03 7.80
C VAL A 81 19.87 42.52 6.46
N LEU A 82 20.22 41.24 6.35
CA LEU A 82 20.65 40.65 5.07
C LEU A 82 19.58 40.78 4.00
N THR A 83 18.31 40.47 4.31
CA THR A 83 17.20 40.66 3.37
C THR A 83 17.05 42.13 2.98
N LEU A 84 17.10 43.07 3.94
CA LEU A 84 17.02 44.51 3.66
C LEU A 84 18.14 44.99 2.73
N LEU A 85 19.37 44.50 2.91
CA LEU A 85 20.48 44.76 2.00
C LEU A 85 20.18 44.21 0.59
N GLY A 86 19.62 43.00 0.49
CA GLY A 86 19.11 42.43 -0.76
C GLY A 86 18.06 43.30 -1.46
N ILE A 87 17.21 43.99 -0.70
CA ILE A 87 16.16 44.89 -1.22
C ILE A 87 16.78 46.14 -1.87
N ILE A 88 17.70 46.80 -1.16
CA ILE A 88 18.15 48.16 -1.51
C ILE A 88 19.43 48.20 -2.34
N ALA A 89 20.26 47.16 -2.30
CA ALA A 89 21.61 47.19 -2.87
C ALA A 89 21.81 46.25 -4.08
N ARG A 90 20.72 45.72 -4.66
CA ARG A 90 20.74 44.77 -5.80
C ARG A 90 21.57 45.20 -7.01
N ASP A 91 21.57 46.49 -7.33
CA ASP A 91 22.20 47.12 -8.50
C ASP A 91 23.38 48.03 -8.12
N LEU A 92 23.90 47.90 -6.89
CA LEU A 92 25.06 48.66 -6.45
C LEU A 92 26.36 47.89 -6.73
N PRO A 93 27.36 48.52 -7.39
CA PRO A 93 28.58 47.85 -7.87
C PRO A 93 29.67 47.60 -6.82
N ASP A 94 29.51 48.09 -5.58
CA ASP A 94 30.53 47.95 -4.54
C ASP A 94 30.39 46.56 -3.88
N ASP A 95 31.41 45.70 -4.02
CA ASP A 95 31.53 44.32 -3.52
C ASP A 95 30.60 44.00 -2.32
N PHE A 96 29.41 43.50 -2.69
CA PHE A 96 28.15 43.55 -1.95
C PHE A 96 28.25 43.32 -0.43
N PHE A 97 27.56 44.17 0.36
CA PHE A 97 27.57 44.24 1.84
C PHE A 97 27.31 42.94 2.60
N LEU A 98 28.30 42.44 3.35
CA LEU A 98 28.26 41.18 4.14
C LEU A 98 28.25 39.90 3.28
N PRO A 99 29.23 39.70 2.38
CA PRO A 99 29.21 38.56 1.45
C PRO A 99 29.33 37.22 2.14
N THR A 100 30.17 37.13 3.18
CA THR A 100 30.34 35.90 3.97
C THR A 100 29.03 35.49 4.62
N GLU A 101 28.32 36.43 5.23
CA GLU A 101 27.10 36.16 6.00
C GLU A 101 25.91 35.86 5.11
N ARG A 102 25.80 36.50 3.94
CA ARG A 102 24.80 36.12 2.94
C ARG A 102 25.03 34.73 2.39
N LEU A 103 26.28 34.37 2.08
CA LEU A 103 26.61 33.02 1.61
C LEU A 103 26.29 31.98 2.67
N ALA A 104 26.59 32.24 3.94
CA ALA A 104 26.23 31.37 5.05
C ALA A 104 24.69 31.23 5.21
N GLU A 105 23.94 32.33 5.04
CA GLU A 105 22.47 32.28 5.06
C GLU A 105 21.90 31.48 3.89
N LEU A 106 22.46 31.65 2.68
CA LEU A 106 22.09 30.86 1.51
C LEU A 106 22.42 29.38 1.72
N GLU A 107 23.59 29.06 2.28
CA GLU A 107 23.97 27.68 2.61
C GLU A 107 23.00 27.03 3.61
N SER A 108 22.64 27.74 4.69
CA SER A 108 21.60 27.29 5.63
C SER A 108 20.26 27.10 4.92
N LEU A 109 19.90 27.99 3.99
CA LEU A 109 18.67 27.86 3.21
C LEU A 109 18.68 26.58 2.35
N GLY A 110 19.84 26.19 1.81
CA GLY A 110 20.01 24.99 0.99
C GLY A 110 19.67 23.68 1.71
N ALA A 111 19.78 23.65 3.04
CA ALA A 111 19.41 22.51 3.87
C ALA A 111 17.89 22.38 4.09
N ARG A 112 17.09 23.38 3.71
CA ARG A 112 15.64 23.40 3.94
C ARG A 112 14.85 22.83 2.75
N HIS A 113 13.67 22.28 3.04
CA HIS A 113 12.75 21.85 1.98
C HIS A 113 12.21 23.04 1.16
N SER A 114 11.73 24.08 1.83
CA SER A 114 11.21 25.30 1.21
C SER A 114 11.28 26.45 2.23
N PHE A 115 11.10 27.68 1.78
CA PHE A 115 10.91 28.83 2.65
C PHE A 115 9.66 29.61 2.28
N TRP A 116 9.19 30.46 3.19
CA TRP A 116 8.04 31.32 2.91
C TRP A 116 8.44 32.43 1.93
N HIS A 117 7.98 32.37 0.68
CA HIS A 117 8.38 33.28 -0.40
C HIS A 117 8.29 34.79 -0.04
N ALA A 118 7.35 35.19 0.81
CA ALA A 118 7.20 36.59 1.20
C ALA A 118 8.30 37.09 2.16
N THR A 119 9.17 36.22 2.66
CA THR A 119 10.39 36.63 3.40
C THR A 119 11.49 37.18 2.49
N ARG A 120 11.32 37.06 1.17
CA ARG A 120 12.19 37.63 0.14
C ARG A 120 13.65 37.18 0.21
N LEU A 121 13.91 35.96 0.71
CA LEU A 121 15.25 35.36 0.71
C LEU A 121 15.81 35.11 -0.70
N ASP A 122 14.95 35.09 -1.73
CA ASP A 122 15.32 35.09 -3.15
C ASP A 122 16.21 36.28 -3.54
N LEU A 123 16.07 37.43 -2.85
CA LEU A 123 16.88 38.62 -3.13
C LEU A 123 18.37 38.42 -2.82
N LEU A 124 18.69 37.56 -1.84
CA LEU A 124 20.07 37.19 -1.54
C LEU A 124 20.68 36.45 -2.74
N ALA A 125 19.92 35.52 -3.33
CA ALA A 125 20.34 34.79 -4.51
C ALA A 125 20.45 35.69 -5.75
N GLU A 126 19.50 36.63 -5.96
CA GLU A 126 19.59 37.62 -7.03
C GLU A 126 20.87 38.47 -6.92
N ALA A 127 21.24 38.86 -5.71
CA ALA A 127 22.41 39.69 -5.49
C ALA A 127 23.73 38.93 -5.76
N GLU A 128 23.82 37.65 -5.38
CA GLU A 128 24.98 36.83 -5.74
C GLU A 128 25.12 36.67 -7.26
N LEU A 129 24.02 36.39 -7.96
CA LEU A 129 24.01 36.29 -9.43
C LEU A 129 24.39 37.61 -10.11
N ALA A 130 23.97 38.76 -9.55
CA ALA A 130 24.32 40.08 -10.09
C ALA A 130 25.83 40.35 -10.06
N THR A 131 26.56 39.71 -9.13
CA THR A 131 28.04 39.78 -9.06
C THR A 131 28.75 38.76 -9.96
N GLY A 132 28.01 37.99 -10.76
CA GLY A 132 28.56 36.92 -11.60
C GLY A 132 28.94 35.65 -10.82
N ARG A 133 28.61 35.56 -9.52
CA ARG A 133 28.82 34.35 -8.72
C ARG A 133 27.73 33.31 -9.00
N GLN A 134 28.11 32.04 -8.98
CA GLN A 134 27.17 30.93 -9.07
C GLN A 134 26.60 30.58 -7.70
N LEU A 135 25.34 30.14 -7.66
CA LEU A 135 24.71 29.64 -6.45
C LEU A 135 25.11 28.18 -6.20
N ALA A 136 25.30 27.81 -4.94
CA ALA A 136 25.56 26.42 -4.60
C ALA A 136 24.36 25.52 -5.01
N PRO A 137 24.58 24.28 -5.48
CA PRO A 137 23.50 23.41 -5.95
C PRO A 137 22.32 23.21 -4.98
N PRO A 138 22.52 23.05 -3.65
CA PRO A 138 21.41 22.95 -2.70
C PRO A 138 20.55 24.23 -2.63
N VAL A 139 21.17 25.40 -2.85
CA VAL A 139 20.48 26.71 -2.88
C VAL A 139 19.58 26.82 -4.11
N VAL A 140 20.08 26.39 -5.27
CA VAL A 140 19.27 26.29 -6.49
C VAL A 140 18.07 25.37 -6.25
N ALA A 141 18.29 24.26 -5.56
CA ALA A 141 17.24 23.27 -5.29
C ALA A 141 16.12 23.82 -4.41
N VAL A 142 16.43 24.50 -3.30
CA VAL A 142 15.41 25.08 -2.41
C VAL A 142 14.64 26.24 -3.08
N LEU A 143 15.29 27.04 -3.92
CA LEU A 143 14.61 28.08 -4.71
C LEU A 143 13.61 27.46 -5.69
N ARG A 144 14.02 26.42 -6.43
CA ARG A 144 13.14 25.66 -7.34
C ARG A 144 11.95 25.03 -6.61
N ARG A 145 12.19 24.36 -5.47
CA ARG A 145 11.12 23.78 -4.64
C ARG A 145 10.14 24.84 -4.14
N THR A 146 10.65 25.98 -3.70
CA THR A 146 9.83 27.09 -3.19
C THR A 146 8.97 27.69 -4.30
N ALA A 147 9.51 27.87 -5.50
CA ALA A 147 8.76 28.40 -6.64
C ALA A 147 7.57 27.51 -7.06
N LEU A 148 7.65 26.19 -6.83
CA LEU A 148 6.56 25.25 -7.17
C LEU A 148 5.35 25.36 -6.22
N VAL A 149 5.53 25.92 -5.03
CA VAL A 149 4.47 26.04 -4.00
C VAL A 149 4.12 27.49 -3.66
N ALA A 150 4.88 28.46 -4.16
CA ALA A 150 4.67 29.87 -3.89
C ALA A 150 3.38 30.38 -4.56
N TYR A 151 2.68 31.28 -3.86
CA TYR A 151 1.44 31.90 -4.33
C TYR A 151 1.69 33.38 -4.68
N ARG A 152 1.35 33.81 -5.90
CA ARG A 152 1.56 35.20 -6.39
C ARG A 152 3.01 35.70 -6.20
N ALA A 153 3.97 34.88 -6.60
CA ALA A 153 5.40 35.17 -6.49
C ALA A 153 6.09 35.15 -7.86
N GLU A 154 5.63 35.98 -8.82
CA GLU A 154 6.14 35.96 -10.20
C GLU A 154 7.67 36.19 -10.25
N HIS A 155 8.19 37.05 -9.38
CA HIS A 155 9.62 37.35 -9.30
C HIS A 155 10.50 36.12 -9.00
N LEU A 156 10.06 35.26 -8.06
CA LEU A 156 10.78 34.03 -7.72
C LEU A 156 10.72 33.02 -8.88
N VAL A 157 9.59 32.94 -9.56
CA VAL A 157 9.43 32.08 -10.74
C VAL A 157 10.36 32.55 -11.88
N GLU A 158 10.45 33.86 -12.13
CA GLU A 158 11.36 34.43 -13.13
C GLU A 158 12.84 34.24 -12.76
N LEU A 159 13.20 34.30 -11.47
CA LEU A 159 14.54 33.97 -11.01
C LEU A 159 14.87 32.51 -11.30
N VAL A 160 13.99 31.59 -10.90
CA VAL A 160 14.22 30.14 -11.06
C VAL A 160 14.33 29.73 -12.53
N LYS A 161 13.62 30.39 -13.46
CA LYS A 161 13.77 30.15 -14.90
C LYS A 161 15.20 30.37 -15.41
N LYS A 162 15.98 31.23 -14.75
CA LYS A 162 17.38 31.51 -15.10
C LYS A 162 18.36 30.50 -14.49
N LEU A 163 17.92 29.73 -13.50
CA LEU A 163 18.72 28.72 -12.84
C LEU A 163 18.60 27.41 -13.63
N THR A 164 19.43 27.22 -14.65
CA THR A 164 19.46 26.01 -15.50
C THR A 164 20.45 24.96 -15.00
N THR A 165 21.47 25.36 -14.25
CA THR A 165 22.52 24.48 -13.73
C THR A 165 22.47 24.41 -12.19
N PRO A 166 22.57 23.23 -11.57
CA PRO A 166 22.53 21.89 -12.19
C PRO A 166 21.18 21.60 -12.86
N VAL A 167 21.15 20.68 -13.85
CA VAL A 167 19.90 20.31 -14.54
C VAL A 167 18.88 19.74 -13.57
N LEU A 168 19.29 18.80 -12.73
CA LEU A 168 18.47 18.24 -11.65
C LEU A 168 18.80 18.91 -10.31
N ASN A 169 17.85 18.90 -9.38
CA ASN A 169 18.12 19.24 -8.00
C ASN A 169 18.97 18.15 -7.34
N VAL A 170 20.01 18.55 -6.62
CA VAL A 170 20.87 17.64 -5.84
C VAL A 170 20.15 17.12 -4.59
N GLY A 171 20.66 16.01 -4.05
CA GLY A 171 20.23 15.47 -2.76
C GLY A 171 19.37 14.21 -2.86
N GLU A 172 19.06 13.75 -4.07
CA GLU A 172 18.46 12.44 -4.32
C GLU A 172 19.49 11.53 -4.99
N ALA A 173 19.67 10.32 -4.46
CA ALA A 173 20.72 9.39 -4.94
C ALA A 173 20.68 9.13 -6.46
N TRP A 174 19.49 9.06 -7.04
CA TRP A 174 19.33 8.88 -8.49
C TRP A 174 19.71 10.13 -9.29
N ALA A 175 19.37 11.32 -8.78
CA ALA A 175 19.62 12.59 -9.46
C ALA A 175 21.10 12.94 -9.40
N ASP A 176 21.73 12.72 -8.25
CA ASP A 176 23.17 12.92 -8.08
C ASP A 176 23.94 11.96 -8.98
N HIS A 177 23.55 10.68 -9.05
CA HIS A 177 24.17 9.71 -9.95
C HIS A 177 24.00 10.06 -11.43
N ALA A 178 22.82 10.57 -11.82
CA ALA A 178 22.59 11.05 -13.18
C ALA A 178 23.46 12.27 -13.53
N MET A 179 23.62 13.20 -12.58
CA MET A 179 24.46 14.38 -12.74
C MET A 179 25.96 14.05 -12.78
N GLU A 180 26.43 13.04 -12.04
CA GLU A 180 27.83 12.55 -12.08
C GLU A 180 28.24 12.00 -13.46
N GLN A 181 27.27 11.52 -14.24
CA GLN A 181 27.50 10.95 -15.57
C GLN A 181 27.50 11.99 -16.68
N LEU A 182 27.16 13.24 -16.38
CA LEU A 182 27.26 14.35 -17.34
C LEU A 182 28.73 14.75 -17.49
N THR A 183 29.15 14.95 -18.74
CA THR A 183 30.51 15.37 -19.11
C THR A 183 30.83 16.82 -18.75
N GLY A 184 29.80 17.62 -18.39
CA GLY A 184 29.92 19.04 -18.07
C GLY A 184 30.06 19.95 -19.29
N SER A 185 29.98 19.41 -20.51
CA SER A 185 29.94 20.18 -21.76
C SER A 185 28.52 20.64 -22.08
N ASP A 186 28.39 21.84 -22.66
CA ASP A 186 27.11 22.34 -23.18
C ASP A 186 26.57 21.50 -24.36
N ASP A 187 27.41 20.65 -24.97
CA ASP A 187 27.05 19.73 -26.09
C ASP A 187 26.79 18.29 -25.62
N ASP A 188 26.59 18.05 -24.32
CA ASP A 188 26.32 16.70 -23.81
C ASP A 188 24.88 16.25 -24.15
N PRO A 189 24.67 15.21 -24.99
CA PRO A 189 23.33 14.77 -25.35
C PRO A 189 22.51 14.27 -24.14
N TRP A 190 23.16 13.85 -23.04
CA TRP A 190 22.47 13.49 -21.80
C TRP A 190 21.93 14.71 -21.06
N HIS A 191 22.59 15.86 -21.16
CA HIS A 191 22.08 17.12 -20.63
C HIS A 191 20.75 17.47 -21.32
N ASP A 192 20.73 17.45 -22.65
CA ASP A 192 19.53 17.74 -23.45
C ASP A 192 18.39 16.76 -23.16
N LEU A 193 18.70 15.47 -22.99
CA LEU A 193 17.73 14.46 -22.62
C LEU A 193 17.10 14.73 -21.25
N LEU A 194 17.89 15.09 -20.24
CA LEU A 194 17.39 15.43 -18.90
C LEU A 194 16.57 16.74 -18.90
N VAL A 195 17.03 17.75 -19.63
CA VAL A 195 16.28 19.01 -19.84
C VAL A 195 14.92 18.71 -20.50
N HIS A 196 14.89 17.87 -21.52
CA HIS A 196 13.64 17.44 -22.15
C HIS A 196 12.75 16.66 -21.19
N ALA A 197 13.31 15.76 -20.38
CA ALA A 197 12.57 14.99 -19.38
C ALA A 197 11.88 15.90 -18.34
N LEU A 198 12.50 17.00 -17.92
CA LEU A 198 11.91 17.98 -16.99
C LEU A 198 10.65 18.66 -17.54
N THR A 199 10.45 18.69 -18.86
CA THR A 199 9.26 19.28 -19.48
C THR A 199 8.00 18.40 -19.35
N ALA A 200 8.11 17.20 -18.77
CA ALA A 200 7.03 16.25 -18.55
C ALA A 200 6.04 16.68 -17.44
N THR A 201 5.42 17.85 -17.62
CA THR A 201 4.50 18.46 -16.64
C THR A 201 3.05 18.01 -16.83
N ALA A 202 2.62 17.70 -18.07
CA ALA A 202 1.28 17.24 -18.43
C ALA A 202 0.97 15.81 -17.96
N SER A 203 -0.31 15.42 -17.85
CA SER A 203 -0.66 14.07 -17.35
C SER A 203 -0.19 12.92 -18.24
N LYS A 204 0.05 13.16 -19.54
CA LYS A 204 0.55 12.22 -20.54
C LYS A 204 1.44 12.95 -21.56
N PRO A 205 2.34 12.25 -22.28
CA PRO A 205 3.15 12.89 -23.31
C PRO A 205 2.31 13.31 -24.52
N SER A 206 2.75 14.37 -25.19
CA SER A 206 2.17 14.81 -26.47
C SER A 206 2.99 14.28 -27.64
N ALA A 207 2.40 14.21 -28.84
CA ALA A 207 3.13 13.79 -30.04
C ALA A 207 4.36 14.67 -30.32
N LYS A 208 4.30 15.98 -30.01
CA LYS A 208 5.46 16.89 -30.12
C LYS A 208 6.56 16.50 -29.13
N TRP A 209 6.18 16.17 -27.90
CA TRP A 209 7.11 15.74 -26.87
C TRP A 209 7.79 14.43 -27.26
N ASP A 210 7.03 13.46 -27.75
CA ASP A 210 7.55 12.16 -28.20
C ASP A 210 8.52 12.31 -29.38
N LYS A 211 8.19 13.16 -30.36
CA LYS A 211 9.07 13.40 -31.51
C LYS A 211 10.44 13.96 -31.10
N GLN A 212 10.46 14.91 -30.15
CA GLN A 212 11.70 15.48 -29.64
C GLN A 212 12.47 14.45 -28.78
N ALA A 213 11.77 13.68 -27.96
CA ALA A 213 12.35 12.59 -27.19
C ALA A 213 13.02 11.55 -28.10
N GLN A 214 12.37 11.15 -29.20
CA GLN A 214 12.92 10.19 -30.14
C GLN A 214 14.22 10.68 -30.80
N ALA A 215 14.28 11.95 -31.20
CA ALA A 215 15.50 12.53 -31.79
C ALA A 215 16.70 12.49 -30.81
N LEU A 216 16.45 12.72 -29.51
CA LEU A 216 17.47 12.64 -28.47
C LEU A 216 17.90 11.18 -28.22
N ILE A 217 16.93 10.26 -28.20
CA ILE A 217 17.20 8.81 -28.10
C ILE A 217 18.07 8.35 -29.27
N ASP A 218 17.74 8.75 -30.50
CA ASP A 218 18.47 8.36 -31.71
C ASP A 218 19.92 8.88 -31.70
N THR A 219 20.15 10.05 -31.08
CA THR A 219 21.48 10.65 -30.92
C THR A 219 22.36 9.86 -29.95
N ILE A 220 21.79 9.34 -28.85
CA ILE A 220 22.52 8.62 -27.80
C ILE A 220 22.63 7.12 -28.10
N GLY A 221 21.60 6.55 -28.73
CA GLY A 221 21.41 5.13 -28.96
C GLY A 221 20.41 4.49 -27.98
N PRO A 222 19.39 3.75 -28.45
CA PRO A 222 18.29 3.26 -27.61
C PRO A 222 18.73 2.30 -26.50
N ASP A 223 19.70 1.41 -26.76
CA ASP A 223 20.18 0.46 -25.76
C ASP A 223 20.96 1.16 -24.64
N ARG A 224 21.77 2.16 -25.00
CA ARG A 224 22.51 2.97 -24.03
C ARG A 224 21.54 3.82 -23.18
N VAL A 225 20.52 4.41 -23.80
CA VAL A 225 19.43 5.10 -23.07
C VAL A 225 18.76 4.14 -22.09
N ARG A 226 18.44 2.91 -22.51
CA ARG A 226 17.84 1.90 -21.63
C ARG A 226 18.74 1.62 -20.44
N GLU A 227 19.97 1.18 -20.67
CA GLU A 227 20.90 0.76 -19.61
C GLU A 227 21.11 1.88 -18.58
N THR A 228 21.37 3.10 -19.04
CA THR A 228 21.61 4.26 -18.16
C THR A 228 20.34 4.71 -17.44
N ALA A 229 19.19 4.82 -18.11
CA ALA A 229 17.96 5.21 -17.44
C ALA A 229 17.52 4.15 -16.40
N LEU A 230 17.72 2.86 -16.69
CA LEU A 230 17.43 1.79 -15.74
C LEU A 230 18.34 1.84 -14.50
N SER A 231 19.62 2.19 -14.65
CA SER A 231 20.52 2.35 -13.52
C SER A 231 20.09 3.51 -12.61
N TRP A 232 19.62 4.62 -13.19
CA TRP A 232 19.05 5.74 -12.43
C TRP A 232 17.77 5.35 -11.70
N LEU A 233 16.82 4.70 -12.38
CA LEU A 233 15.55 4.27 -11.77
C LEU A 233 15.75 3.29 -10.61
N ALA A 234 16.81 2.46 -10.64
CA ALA A 234 17.15 1.54 -9.54
C ALA A 234 17.52 2.25 -8.23
N LEU A 235 17.92 3.53 -8.29
CA LEU A 235 18.27 4.36 -7.13
C LEU A 235 17.08 5.19 -6.61
N VAL A 236 15.95 5.21 -7.33
CA VAL A 236 14.79 6.01 -6.94
C VAL A 236 14.23 5.54 -5.59
N GLY A 237 14.00 6.49 -4.69
CA GLY A 237 13.42 6.23 -3.37
C GLY A 237 14.37 5.63 -2.33
N ARG A 238 15.68 5.59 -2.61
CA ARG A 238 16.74 5.45 -1.61
C ARG A 238 16.77 6.68 -0.66
N PRO A 239 17.39 6.58 0.52
CA PRO A 239 17.61 7.74 1.37
C PRO A 239 18.31 8.87 0.60
N ARG A 240 17.94 10.11 0.92
CA ARG A 240 18.60 11.29 0.37
C ARG A 240 20.09 11.29 0.69
N THR A 241 20.89 11.68 -0.29
CA THR A 241 22.33 11.92 -0.16
C THR A 241 22.61 13.21 0.64
N ILE A 242 21.71 14.19 0.51
CA ILE A 242 21.70 15.41 1.31
C ILE A 242 20.38 15.45 2.09
N PRO A 243 20.39 15.11 3.39
CA PRO A 243 19.22 15.22 4.24
C PRO A 243 18.76 16.67 4.34
N LEU A 244 17.44 16.87 4.29
CA LEU A 244 16.81 18.16 4.53
C LEU A 244 16.42 18.29 6.01
N GLU A 245 16.50 19.51 6.52
CA GLU A 245 16.02 19.87 7.86
C GLU A 245 14.52 19.62 7.98
N ARG A 246 14.11 19.07 9.13
CA ARG A 246 12.73 18.73 9.47
C ARG A 246 12.42 19.21 10.88
N GLN A 247 11.31 19.92 11.08
CA GLN A 247 10.81 20.25 12.42
C GLN A 247 9.97 19.09 12.99
N THR A 248 9.78 19.07 14.32
CA THR A 248 9.14 17.96 15.06
C THR A 248 7.76 17.54 14.50
N TYR A 249 7.00 18.48 13.93
CA TYR A 249 5.66 18.24 13.39
C TYR A 249 5.58 18.21 11.86
N ASP A 250 6.72 18.40 11.18
CA ASP A 250 6.72 18.40 9.72
C ASP A 250 6.54 16.98 9.18
N PRO A 251 5.90 16.84 8.00
CA PRO A 251 5.88 15.58 7.28
C PRO A 251 7.30 15.07 6.99
N ASP A 252 7.44 13.75 6.79
CA ASP A 252 8.76 13.16 6.53
C ASP A 252 9.23 13.40 5.08
N ILE A 253 9.66 14.63 4.81
CA ILE A 253 10.09 15.09 3.49
C ILE A 253 11.35 14.38 2.97
N ASN A 254 12.13 13.75 3.86
CA ASN A 254 13.34 13.02 3.46
C ASN A 254 13.01 11.67 2.82
N ASN A 255 11.79 11.18 3.02
CA ASN A 255 11.24 10.01 2.37
C ASN A 255 10.33 10.33 1.17
N ALA A 256 10.16 11.61 0.81
CA ALA A 256 9.42 12.07 -0.36
C ALA A 256 10.37 12.45 -1.51
N TYR A 257 9.82 12.52 -2.74
CA TYR A 257 10.60 12.95 -3.90
C TYR A 257 10.75 14.47 -3.92
N ASP A 258 11.88 14.96 -4.42
CA ASP A 258 12.00 16.37 -4.78
C ASP A 258 10.98 16.69 -5.91
N PRO A 259 10.08 17.68 -5.72
CA PRO A 259 8.99 17.93 -6.64
C PRO A 259 9.45 18.45 -8.02
N TYR A 260 10.65 19.03 -8.11
CA TYR A 260 11.24 19.44 -9.38
C TYR A 260 11.76 18.22 -10.14
N ASN A 261 12.54 17.39 -9.48
CA ASN A 261 13.09 16.14 -10.01
C ASN A 261 12.00 15.11 -10.38
N ALA A 262 10.86 15.14 -9.69
CA ALA A 262 9.72 14.28 -10.01
C ALA A 262 9.22 14.47 -11.45
N ASN A 263 9.37 15.66 -12.05
CA ASN A 263 9.05 15.84 -13.47
C ASN A 263 10.03 15.09 -14.37
N ALA A 264 11.34 15.13 -14.08
CA ALA A 264 12.32 14.35 -14.81
C ALA A 264 12.05 12.84 -14.72
N LEU A 265 11.66 12.31 -13.55
CA LEU A 265 11.27 10.89 -13.43
C LEU A 265 10.07 10.52 -14.32
N ARG A 266 9.08 11.42 -14.46
CA ARG A 266 7.96 11.21 -15.40
C ARG A 266 8.45 11.17 -16.84
N GLY A 267 9.32 12.11 -17.20
CA GLY A 267 9.95 12.14 -18.53
C GLY A 267 10.77 10.88 -18.82
N LEU A 268 11.57 10.41 -17.88
CA LEU A 268 12.35 9.16 -17.99
C LEU A 268 11.44 7.93 -18.17
N ALA A 269 10.34 7.85 -17.42
CA ALA A 269 9.36 6.77 -17.61
C ALA A 269 8.78 6.80 -19.04
N TRP A 270 8.43 7.98 -19.56
CA TRP A 270 7.90 8.12 -20.92
C TRP A 270 8.94 7.84 -22.00
N LEU A 271 10.20 8.25 -21.81
CA LEU A 271 11.32 7.93 -22.69
C LEU A 271 11.48 6.42 -22.85
N LEU A 272 11.46 5.69 -21.73
CA LEU A 272 11.57 4.23 -21.74
C LEU A 272 10.47 3.54 -22.56
N SER A 273 9.27 4.13 -22.64
CA SER A 273 8.17 3.59 -23.46
C SER A 273 8.31 3.81 -24.96
N LEU A 274 9.30 4.62 -25.40
CA LEU A 274 9.64 4.82 -26.82
C LEU A 274 10.71 3.84 -27.31
N LEU A 275 11.40 3.16 -26.39
CA LEU A 275 12.43 2.19 -26.73
C LEU A 275 11.81 0.86 -27.21
N PRO A 276 12.56 0.02 -27.95
CA PRO A 276 12.11 -1.33 -28.28
C PRO A 276 11.64 -2.09 -27.02
N PRO A 277 10.59 -2.92 -27.09
CA PRO A 277 10.09 -3.63 -25.91
C PRO A 277 11.16 -4.51 -25.27
N HIS A 278 11.29 -4.45 -23.94
CA HIS A 278 12.25 -5.27 -23.18
C HIS A 278 11.70 -5.60 -21.78
N PRO A 279 11.85 -6.85 -21.29
CA PRO A 279 11.35 -7.26 -19.97
C PRO A 279 11.87 -6.40 -18.81
N ASP A 280 13.15 -6.01 -18.83
CA ASP A 280 13.72 -5.17 -17.78
C ASP A 280 13.12 -3.77 -17.72
N THR A 281 12.71 -3.22 -18.87
CA THR A 281 11.99 -1.95 -18.92
C THR A 281 10.63 -2.07 -18.25
N ALA A 282 9.88 -3.12 -18.53
CA ALA A 282 8.60 -3.38 -17.87
C ALA A 282 8.79 -3.53 -16.34
N ARG A 283 9.76 -4.36 -15.92
CA ARG A 283 10.07 -4.59 -14.50
C ARG A 283 10.45 -3.30 -13.77
N ALA A 284 11.30 -2.46 -14.38
CA ALA A 284 11.74 -1.20 -13.78
C ALA A 284 10.62 -0.17 -13.68
N LEU A 285 9.76 -0.05 -14.71
CA LEU A 285 8.56 0.80 -14.64
C LEU A 285 7.61 0.30 -13.54
N GLY A 286 7.40 -1.01 -13.41
CA GLY A 286 6.61 -1.60 -12.33
C GLY A 286 7.18 -1.30 -10.94
N ALA A 287 8.50 -1.40 -10.77
CA ALA A 287 9.18 -1.04 -9.52
C ALA A 287 9.09 0.47 -9.22
N LEU A 288 9.14 1.32 -10.24
CA LEU A 288 8.95 2.77 -10.10
C LEU A 288 7.53 3.10 -9.61
N VAL A 289 6.50 2.44 -10.17
CA VAL A 289 5.10 2.61 -9.71
C VAL A 289 4.97 2.25 -8.23
N GLU A 290 5.45 1.07 -7.82
CA GLU A 290 5.38 0.64 -6.42
C GLU A 290 6.13 1.58 -5.49
N THR A 291 7.35 1.97 -5.87
CA THR A 291 8.20 2.84 -5.06
C THR A 291 7.56 4.22 -4.89
N SER A 292 6.94 4.74 -5.96
CA SER A 292 6.25 6.03 -5.95
C SER A 292 4.95 6.04 -5.12
N LEU A 293 4.36 4.86 -4.86
CA LEU A 293 3.15 4.70 -4.06
C LEU A 293 3.40 4.28 -2.61
N LYS A 294 4.66 4.08 -2.19
CA LYS A 294 4.99 3.84 -0.77
C LYS A 294 4.47 5.00 0.08
N LYS A 295 3.82 4.68 1.20
CA LYS A 295 3.28 5.67 2.13
C LYS A 295 4.41 6.34 2.93
N VAL A 296 4.31 7.66 3.08
CA VAL A 296 5.15 8.52 3.88
C VAL A 296 4.28 9.18 4.95
N ALA A 297 4.72 9.14 6.20
CA ALA A 297 3.99 9.71 7.32
C ALA A 297 3.73 11.22 7.11
N GLY A 298 2.48 11.64 7.30
CA GLY A 298 2.04 13.02 7.11
C GLY A 298 1.87 13.49 5.66
N ILE A 299 2.19 12.67 4.65
CA ILE A 299 2.08 13.05 3.22
C ILE A 299 1.13 12.12 2.45
N GLY A 300 1.20 10.81 2.71
CA GLY A 300 0.57 9.79 1.88
C GLY A 300 1.57 9.18 0.88
N PRO A 301 1.18 8.82 -0.35
CA PRO A 301 2.10 8.22 -1.32
C PRO A 301 3.25 9.18 -1.70
N ARG A 302 4.48 8.66 -1.84
CA ARG A 302 5.69 9.43 -2.18
C ARG A 302 5.49 10.42 -3.33
N ASN A 303 4.97 9.94 -4.46
CA ASN A 303 4.59 10.80 -5.58
C ASN A 303 3.62 10.11 -6.56
N PRO A 304 2.30 10.36 -6.46
CA PRO A 304 1.31 9.79 -7.38
C PRO A 304 1.52 10.14 -8.85
N LYS A 305 2.10 11.31 -9.16
CA LYS A 305 2.31 11.76 -10.54
C LYS A 305 3.35 10.89 -11.25
N VAL A 306 4.43 10.52 -10.55
CA VAL A 306 5.44 9.59 -11.06
C VAL A 306 4.86 8.18 -11.20
N ALA A 307 4.08 7.70 -10.22
CA ALA A 307 3.39 6.41 -10.32
C ALA A 307 2.49 6.34 -11.57
N ASN A 308 1.66 7.37 -11.80
CA ASN A 308 0.79 7.44 -12.96
C ASN A 308 1.57 7.47 -14.28
N ALA A 309 2.71 8.17 -14.32
CA ALA A 309 3.59 8.18 -15.49
C ALA A 309 4.17 6.79 -15.79
N GLY A 310 4.53 6.01 -14.76
CA GLY A 310 4.96 4.62 -14.91
C GLY A 310 3.89 3.71 -15.50
N VAL A 311 2.62 3.85 -15.06
CA VAL A 311 1.48 3.10 -15.62
C VAL A 311 1.23 3.48 -17.09
N ILE A 312 1.28 4.78 -17.41
CA ILE A 312 1.13 5.26 -18.79
C ILE A 312 2.28 4.77 -19.67
N ALA A 313 3.50 4.72 -19.15
CA ALA A 313 4.63 4.17 -19.88
C ALA A 313 4.45 2.67 -20.16
N LEU A 314 4.04 1.89 -19.15
CA LEU A 314 3.74 0.45 -19.30
C LEU A 314 2.64 0.19 -20.34
N SER A 315 1.56 0.98 -20.35
CA SER A 315 0.46 0.76 -21.30
C SER A 315 0.86 1.00 -22.76
N ARG A 316 1.87 1.85 -22.99
CA ARG A 316 2.44 2.15 -24.31
C ARG A 316 3.42 1.09 -24.80
N VAL A 317 4.02 0.29 -23.91
CA VAL A 317 4.95 -0.78 -24.29
C VAL A 317 4.15 -2.00 -24.73
N ASP A 318 4.28 -2.38 -26.01
CA ASP A 318 3.62 -3.56 -26.56
C ASP A 318 4.45 -4.83 -26.32
N SER A 319 4.25 -5.47 -25.16
CA SER A 319 4.89 -6.75 -24.81
C SER A 319 4.15 -7.52 -23.73
N GLU A 320 4.30 -8.84 -23.72
CA GLU A 320 3.78 -9.71 -22.65
C GLU A 320 4.31 -9.30 -21.27
N ALA A 321 5.58 -8.90 -21.17
CA ALA A 321 6.17 -8.45 -19.92
C ALA A 321 5.50 -7.18 -19.37
N ALA A 322 5.15 -6.22 -20.24
CA ALA A 322 4.42 -5.02 -19.83
C ALA A 322 2.99 -5.34 -19.40
N LEU A 323 2.32 -6.27 -20.10
CA LEU A 323 0.98 -6.73 -19.74
C LEU A 323 0.96 -7.44 -18.38
N ALA A 324 1.93 -8.33 -18.14
CA ALA A 324 2.13 -9.01 -16.86
C ALA A 324 2.37 -8.02 -15.72
N GLU A 325 3.18 -6.98 -15.95
CA GLU A 325 3.42 -5.91 -14.96
C GLU A 325 2.16 -5.08 -14.68
N LEU A 326 1.38 -4.70 -15.70
CA LEU A 326 0.10 -4.02 -15.50
C LEU A 326 -0.86 -4.87 -14.67
N ALA A 327 -1.05 -6.14 -15.01
CA ALA A 327 -1.92 -7.06 -14.27
C ALA A 327 -1.45 -7.26 -12.82
N ARG A 328 -0.13 -7.45 -12.61
CA ARG A 328 0.49 -7.56 -11.29
C ARG A 328 0.28 -6.29 -10.45
N LEU A 329 0.37 -5.11 -11.05
CA LEU A 329 0.14 -3.84 -10.37
C LEU A 329 -1.35 -3.65 -10.04
N ALA A 330 -2.27 -4.02 -10.92
CA ALA A 330 -3.71 -3.90 -10.70
C ALA A 330 -4.18 -4.66 -9.46
N THR A 331 -3.57 -5.80 -9.16
CA THR A 331 -3.90 -6.58 -7.94
C THR A 331 -3.31 -6.01 -6.65
N ARG A 332 -2.31 -5.11 -6.73
CA ARG A 332 -1.54 -4.63 -5.56
C ARG A 332 -1.74 -3.16 -5.24
N VAL A 333 -2.07 -2.34 -6.24
CA VAL A 333 -2.20 -0.90 -6.09
C VAL A 333 -3.56 -0.55 -5.52
N THR A 334 -3.57 0.06 -4.33
CA THR A 334 -4.80 0.49 -3.63
C THR A 334 -5.07 1.99 -3.77
N TYR A 335 -4.13 2.77 -4.31
CA TYR A 335 -4.33 4.20 -4.50
C TYR A 335 -5.29 4.45 -5.66
N LYS A 336 -6.51 4.91 -5.33
CA LYS A 336 -7.67 5.02 -6.22
C LYS A 336 -7.36 5.55 -7.64
N ASN A 337 -6.63 6.65 -7.75
CA ASN A 337 -6.37 7.26 -9.06
C ASN A 337 -5.43 6.42 -9.92
N THR A 338 -4.42 5.77 -9.32
CA THR A 338 -3.49 4.90 -10.06
C THR A 338 -4.14 3.55 -10.37
N ALA A 339 -4.96 3.01 -9.47
CA ALA A 339 -5.76 1.81 -9.73
C ALA A 339 -6.68 2.01 -10.95
N LYS A 340 -7.42 3.14 -11.02
CA LYS A 340 -8.26 3.47 -12.17
C LYS A 340 -7.47 3.56 -13.49
N LEU A 341 -6.23 4.04 -13.46
CA LEU A 341 -5.36 4.07 -14.64
C LEU A 341 -4.90 2.66 -15.07
N LEU A 342 -4.60 1.79 -14.11
CA LEU A 342 -4.27 0.39 -14.38
C LEU A 342 -5.45 -0.34 -15.00
N ASP A 343 -6.64 -0.16 -14.45
CA ASP A 343 -7.87 -0.74 -14.97
C ASP A 343 -8.14 -0.29 -16.41
N GLY A 344 -8.06 1.03 -16.66
CA GLY A 344 -8.24 1.56 -18.02
C GLY A 344 -7.17 1.08 -19.01
N ALA A 345 -5.93 0.89 -18.56
CA ALA A 345 -4.86 0.36 -19.40
C ALA A 345 -5.10 -1.10 -19.79
N LEU A 346 -5.54 -1.91 -18.82
CA LEU A 346 -5.82 -3.32 -19.04
C LEU A 346 -7.11 -3.53 -19.86
N GLU A 347 -8.14 -2.70 -19.66
CA GLU A 347 -9.36 -2.69 -20.47
C GLU A 347 -9.07 -2.35 -21.94
N ALA A 348 -8.23 -1.33 -22.17
CA ALA A 348 -7.82 -0.96 -23.53
C ALA A 348 -7.05 -2.10 -24.22
N ARG A 349 -6.22 -2.85 -23.47
CA ARG A 349 -5.51 -4.03 -23.99
C ARG A 349 -6.45 -5.20 -24.24
N ALA A 350 -7.42 -5.42 -23.37
CA ALA A 350 -8.47 -6.42 -23.54
C ALA A 350 -9.25 -6.17 -24.84
N THR A 351 -9.72 -4.93 -25.02
CA THR A 351 -10.44 -4.49 -26.23
C THR A 351 -9.60 -4.68 -27.49
N ALA A 352 -8.32 -4.32 -27.48
CA ALA A 352 -7.43 -4.45 -28.63
C ALA A 352 -7.18 -5.91 -29.04
N LEU A 353 -7.24 -6.84 -28.08
CA LEU A 353 -7.06 -8.28 -28.30
C LEU A 353 -8.38 -9.03 -28.49
N GLY A 354 -9.53 -8.36 -28.40
CA GLY A 354 -10.85 -8.98 -28.47
C GLY A 354 -11.16 -9.90 -27.28
N LEU A 355 -10.54 -9.64 -26.13
CA LEU A 355 -10.65 -10.42 -24.90
C LEU A 355 -11.38 -9.62 -23.82
N SER A 356 -11.90 -10.30 -22.79
CA SER A 356 -12.38 -9.64 -21.58
C SER A 356 -11.23 -9.19 -20.68
N ARG A 357 -11.48 -8.22 -19.79
CA ARG A 357 -10.53 -7.77 -18.76
C ARG A 357 -9.98 -8.93 -17.93
N GLU A 358 -10.86 -9.84 -17.56
CA GLU A 358 -10.56 -11.01 -16.75
C GLU A 358 -9.83 -12.10 -17.54
N GLU A 359 -9.98 -12.17 -18.87
CA GLU A 359 -9.18 -13.05 -19.73
C GLU A 359 -7.74 -12.54 -19.87
N ILE A 360 -7.55 -11.22 -19.97
CA ILE A 360 -6.21 -10.62 -19.98
C ILE A 360 -5.47 -10.95 -18.69
N GLU A 361 -6.13 -10.87 -17.54
CA GLU A 361 -5.51 -11.22 -16.26
C GLU A 361 -5.14 -12.70 -16.16
N GLU A 362 -5.87 -13.59 -16.83
CA GLU A 362 -5.55 -15.02 -16.91
C GLU A 362 -4.31 -15.26 -17.77
N LEU A 363 -4.23 -14.62 -18.94
CA LEU A 363 -3.10 -14.76 -19.87
C LEU A 363 -1.82 -14.08 -19.36
N ALA A 364 -1.97 -13.02 -18.56
CA ALA A 364 -0.85 -12.22 -18.06
C ALA A 364 -0.11 -12.85 -16.87
N VAL A 365 -0.45 -14.08 -16.46
CA VAL A 365 0.25 -14.77 -15.36
C VAL A 365 1.58 -15.33 -15.87
N PRO A 366 2.73 -14.84 -15.37
CA PRO A 366 4.02 -15.36 -15.82
C PRO A 366 4.32 -16.73 -15.18
N ALA A 367 5.02 -17.59 -15.93
CA ALA A 367 5.49 -18.89 -15.42
C ALA A 367 6.69 -18.77 -14.47
N TYR A 368 7.35 -17.60 -14.38
CA TYR A 368 8.56 -17.37 -13.57
C TYR A 368 9.69 -18.39 -13.80
N GLY A 369 9.81 -18.91 -15.03
CA GLY A 369 10.81 -19.91 -15.38
C GLY A 369 10.44 -21.35 -14.98
N LEU A 370 9.25 -21.59 -14.42
CA LEU A 370 8.72 -22.94 -14.22
C LEU A 370 8.53 -23.62 -15.59
N THR A 371 9.13 -24.79 -15.76
CA THR A 371 9.07 -25.57 -17.01
C THR A 371 7.98 -26.63 -16.98
N GLU A 372 7.56 -27.02 -15.78
CA GLU A 372 6.50 -27.97 -15.50
C GLU A 372 5.59 -27.38 -14.40
N VAL A 373 4.42 -28.00 -14.18
CA VAL A 373 3.51 -27.54 -13.13
C VAL A 373 4.16 -27.64 -11.76
N GLY A 374 4.48 -26.46 -11.19
CA GLY A 374 5.13 -26.31 -9.90
C GLY A 374 6.59 -26.66 -9.86
N ARG A 375 7.28 -26.83 -11.00
CA ARG A 375 8.66 -27.35 -11.01
C ARG A 375 9.56 -26.72 -12.09
N ALA A 376 10.81 -26.45 -11.73
CA ALA A 376 11.87 -26.08 -12.66
C ALA A 376 13.26 -26.54 -12.21
N LEU A 377 14.12 -26.85 -13.18
CA LEU A 377 15.52 -27.18 -13.00
C LEU A 377 16.41 -26.10 -13.64
N HIS A 378 17.28 -25.48 -12.85
CA HIS A 378 18.23 -24.46 -13.31
C HIS A 378 19.65 -24.98 -13.14
N ARG A 379 20.45 -24.98 -14.21
CA ARG A 379 21.84 -25.45 -14.19
C ARG A 379 22.81 -24.28 -14.04
N PHE A 380 23.78 -24.46 -13.14
CA PHE A 380 24.87 -23.54 -12.81
C PHE A 380 26.19 -24.32 -12.93
N GLY A 381 26.68 -24.49 -14.16
CA GLY A 381 27.73 -25.47 -14.45
C GLY A 381 27.30 -26.88 -14.05
N ASP A 382 28.09 -27.53 -13.17
CA ASP A 382 27.80 -28.88 -12.66
C ASP A 382 26.80 -28.90 -11.48
N VAL A 383 26.37 -27.73 -10.99
CA VAL A 383 25.39 -27.60 -9.91
C VAL A 383 24.00 -27.42 -10.50
N THR A 384 22.99 -28.06 -9.92
CA THR A 384 21.59 -27.87 -10.33
C THR A 384 20.77 -27.34 -9.17
N ALA A 385 20.03 -26.26 -9.40
CA ALA A 385 18.99 -25.78 -8.50
C ALA A 385 17.63 -26.33 -8.95
N LEU A 386 16.82 -26.76 -7.98
CA LEU A 386 15.46 -27.25 -8.21
C LEU A 386 14.50 -26.35 -7.44
N ILE A 387 13.55 -25.75 -8.17
CA ILE A 387 12.40 -25.07 -7.59
C ILE A 387 11.22 -26.04 -7.62
N GLU A 388 10.59 -26.24 -6.47
CA GLU A 388 9.35 -27.01 -6.31
C GLU A 388 8.31 -26.22 -5.52
N VAL A 389 7.07 -26.20 -5.99
CA VAL A 389 5.95 -25.55 -5.31
C VAL A 389 5.27 -26.55 -4.40
N HIS A 390 5.22 -26.24 -3.10
CA HIS A 390 4.52 -26.97 -2.07
C HIS A 390 3.47 -26.07 -1.42
N GLY A 391 2.20 -26.37 -1.65
CA GLY A 391 1.09 -25.54 -1.17
C GLY A 391 1.15 -24.13 -1.75
N SER A 392 1.26 -23.13 -0.88
CA SER A 392 1.41 -21.71 -1.24
C SER A 392 2.86 -21.21 -1.25
N LYS A 393 3.86 -22.11 -1.18
CA LYS A 393 5.28 -21.78 -1.08
C LYS A 393 6.14 -22.49 -2.10
N SER A 394 7.13 -21.77 -2.63
CA SER A 394 8.24 -22.34 -3.37
C SER A 394 9.35 -22.80 -2.43
N VAL A 395 9.92 -23.96 -2.71
CA VAL A 395 11.08 -24.52 -2.04
C VAL A 395 12.21 -24.59 -3.06
N LEU A 396 13.35 -24.00 -2.68
CA LEU A 396 14.55 -24.01 -3.50
C LEU A 396 15.56 -24.99 -2.89
N SER A 397 15.80 -26.11 -3.58
CA SER A 397 16.80 -27.11 -3.22
C SER A 397 17.95 -27.13 -4.23
N TRP A 398 19.10 -27.69 -3.82
CA TRP A 398 20.33 -27.68 -4.63
C TRP A 398 20.92 -29.08 -4.69
N ARG A 399 21.46 -29.45 -5.86
CA ARG A 399 22.32 -30.62 -6.03
C ARG A 399 23.71 -30.16 -6.43
N ASN A 400 24.72 -30.59 -5.68
CA ASN A 400 26.12 -30.26 -5.97
C ASN A 400 26.65 -31.05 -7.19
N ALA A 401 27.90 -30.80 -7.58
CA ALA A 401 28.55 -31.48 -8.71
C ALA A 401 28.64 -33.02 -8.56
N ALA A 402 28.54 -33.54 -7.33
CA ALA A 402 28.48 -34.98 -7.06
C ALA A 402 27.04 -35.54 -7.06
N GLY A 403 26.05 -34.73 -7.46
CA GLY A 403 24.63 -35.10 -7.48
C GLY A 403 23.95 -35.13 -6.11
N LYS A 404 24.67 -34.79 -5.02
CA LYS A 404 24.14 -34.83 -3.64
C LYS A 404 23.32 -33.59 -3.34
N GLU A 405 22.15 -33.78 -2.73
CA GLU A 405 21.29 -32.70 -2.28
C GLU A 405 21.91 -31.92 -1.10
N VAL A 406 21.86 -30.59 -1.18
CA VAL A 406 22.39 -29.68 -0.17
C VAL A 406 21.38 -28.55 0.12
N LYS A 407 21.26 -28.20 1.40
CA LYS A 407 20.28 -27.19 1.88
C LYS A 407 20.72 -25.73 1.64
N SER A 408 21.98 -25.50 1.32
CA SER A 408 22.54 -24.16 1.15
C SER A 408 23.10 -24.00 -0.24
N VAL A 409 23.05 -22.77 -0.75
CA VAL A 409 23.60 -22.43 -2.06
C VAL A 409 25.09 -22.79 -2.10
N PRO A 410 25.53 -23.67 -3.02
CA PRO A 410 26.94 -24.05 -3.14
C PRO A 410 27.86 -22.85 -3.39
N ALA A 411 29.09 -22.92 -2.88
CA ALA A 411 30.05 -21.81 -2.95
C ALA A 411 30.40 -21.40 -4.39
N ALA A 412 30.50 -22.39 -5.31
CA ALA A 412 30.77 -22.13 -6.73
C ALA A 412 29.70 -21.24 -7.37
N VAL A 413 28.42 -21.48 -7.08
CA VAL A 413 27.31 -20.66 -7.61
C VAL A 413 27.38 -19.22 -7.10
N LYS A 414 27.74 -19.02 -5.82
CA LYS A 414 27.87 -17.65 -5.27
C LYS A 414 29.04 -16.87 -5.88
N ARG A 415 30.10 -17.56 -6.29
CA ARG A 415 31.31 -16.94 -6.85
C ARG A 415 31.16 -16.68 -8.35
N ASP A 416 30.62 -17.66 -9.07
CA ASP A 416 30.69 -17.71 -10.54
C ASP A 416 29.35 -17.29 -11.21
N HIS A 417 28.23 -17.30 -10.46
CA HIS A 417 26.88 -17.05 -10.98
C HIS A 417 26.03 -16.19 -10.02
N ALA A 418 26.63 -15.14 -9.44
CA ALA A 418 25.99 -14.33 -8.41
C ALA A 418 24.71 -13.62 -8.90
N ASP A 419 24.70 -13.13 -10.15
CA ASP A 419 23.56 -12.43 -10.73
C ASP A 419 22.42 -13.38 -11.08
N ASP A 420 22.70 -14.49 -11.76
CA ASP A 420 21.72 -15.56 -12.03
C ASP A 420 21.08 -16.10 -10.74
N LEU A 421 21.87 -16.26 -9.67
CA LEU A 421 21.38 -16.65 -8.35
C LEU A 421 20.43 -15.61 -7.75
N LYS A 422 20.71 -14.33 -7.94
CA LYS A 422 19.87 -13.23 -7.47
C LYS A 422 18.53 -13.22 -8.21
N GLU A 423 18.55 -13.43 -9.52
CA GLU A 423 17.34 -13.57 -10.33
C GLU A 423 16.49 -14.77 -9.92
N LEU A 424 17.11 -15.95 -9.72
CA LEU A 424 16.42 -17.16 -9.29
C LEU A 424 15.72 -16.96 -7.93
N LYS A 425 16.39 -16.30 -6.98
CA LYS A 425 15.79 -15.97 -5.68
C LYS A 425 14.65 -14.96 -5.78
N ALA A 426 14.75 -14.00 -6.70
CA ALA A 426 13.68 -13.05 -6.98
C ALA A 426 12.47 -13.78 -7.57
N ALA A 427 12.68 -14.66 -8.55
CA ALA A 427 11.63 -15.49 -9.15
C ALA A 427 10.91 -16.35 -8.11
N ALA A 428 11.64 -17.05 -7.22
CA ALA A 428 11.04 -17.83 -6.13
C ALA A 428 10.14 -16.96 -5.22
N LYS A 429 10.61 -15.76 -4.86
CA LYS A 429 9.82 -14.82 -4.05
C LYS A 429 8.58 -14.31 -4.79
N ASP A 430 8.65 -14.13 -6.10
CA ASP A 430 7.52 -13.67 -6.90
C ASP A 430 6.50 -14.78 -7.17
N ILE A 431 6.96 -16.03 -7.31
CA ILE A 431 6.11 -17.24 -7.28
C ILE A 431 5.24 -17.26 -6.02
N ASP A 432 5.85 -17.14 -4.83
CA ASP A 432 5.12 -17.12 -3.54
C ASP A 432 4.00 -16.07 -3.49
N LYS A 433 4.32 -14.84 -3.93
CA LYS A 433 3.34 -13.74 -3.94
C LYS A 433 2.24 -14.01 -4.95
N MET A 434 2.58 -14.48 -6.13
CA MET A 434 1.63 -14.73 -7.21
C MET A 434 0.70 -15.89 -6.85
N LEU A 435 1.19 -16.97 -6.24
CA LEU A 435 0.34 -18.06 -5.75
C LEU A 435 -0.74 -17.55 -4.78
N SER A 436 -0.35 -16.69 -3.84
CA SER A 436 -1.30 -16.08 -2.91
C SER A 436 -2.35 -15.22 -3.63
N ALA A 437 -1.92 -14.38 -4.58
CA ALA A 437 -2.81 -13.53 -5.37
C ALA A 437 -3.76 -14.35 -6.27
N GLN A 438 -3.27 -15.44 -6.87
CA GLN A 438 -4.06 -16.32 -7.73
C GLN A 438 -5.06 -17.17 -6.95
N ALA A 439 -4.69 -17.64 -5.75
CA ALA A 439 -5.62 -18.32 -4.85
C ALA A 439 -6.78 -17.39 -4.44
N GLU A 440 -6.47 -16.14 -4.08
CA GLU A 440 -7.48 -15.13 -3.75
C GLU A 440 -8.36 -14.78 -4.96
N ARG A 441 -7.77 -14.67 -6.16
CA ARG A 441 -8.52 -14.44 -7.40
C ARG A 441 -9.50 -15.57 -7.68
N LEU A 442 -9.05 -16.83 -7.60
CA LEU A 442 -9.89 -18.02 -7.77
C LEU A 442 -11.03 -18.06 -6.72
N ASP A 443 -10.76 -17.73 -5.45
CA ASP A 443 -11.79 -17.64 -4.41
C ASP A 443 -12.88 -16.60 -4.76
N ARG A 444 -12.49 -15.46 -5.37
CA ARG A 444 -13.45 -14.44 -5.80
C ARG A 444 -14.31 -14.86 -6.99
N GLN A 445 -13.93 -15.89 -7.75
CA GLN A 445 -14.68 -16.34 -8.93
C GLN A 445 -16.00 -17.05 -8.59
N PHE A 446 -16.22 -17.47 -7.34
CA PHE A 446 -17.50 -18.09 -6.94
C PHE A 446 -18.69 -17.17 -7.18
N LEU A 447 -18.60 -15.90 -6.73
CA LEU A 447 -19.65 -14.91 -6.97
C LEU A 447 -19.77 -14.49 -8.43
N ALA A 448 -18.68 -14.62 -9.20
CA ALA A 448 -18.65 -14.26 -10.61
C ALA A 448 -19.30 -15.32 -11.52
N ARG A 449 -19.55 -16.53 -11.02
CA ARG A 449 -20.09 -17.69 -11.75
C ARG A 449 -19.47 -17.88 -13.15
N ARG A 450 -18.18 -17.64 -13.25
CA ARG A 450 -17.48 -17.69 -14.52
C ARG A 450 -17.47 -19.11 -15.08
N THR A 451 -17.69 -19.21 -16.38
CA THR A 451 -17.46 -20.43 -17.15
C THR A 451 -16.41 -20.20 -18.21
N TRP A 452 -15.76 -21.28 -18.63
CA TRP A 452 -14.70 -21.29 -19.62
C TRP A 452 -14.94 -22.38 -20.65
N ALA A 453 -14.47 -22.15 -21.88
CA ALA A 453 -14.28 -23.24 -22.82
C ALA A 453 -13.24 -24.22 -22.28
N TYR A 454 -13.49 -25.53 -22.41
CA TYR A 454 -12.65 -26.58 -21.83
C TYR A 454 -11.17 -26.44 -22.19
N ASP A 455 -10.84 -26.25 -23.47
CA ASP A 455 -9.45 -26.17 -23.93
C ASP A 455 -8.71 -24.95 -23.36
N ALA A 456 -9.37 -23.78 -23.35
CA ALA A 456 -8.81 -22.55 -22.81
C ALA A 456 -8.59 -22.66 -21.29
N TRP A 457 -9.53 -23.27 -20.56
CA TRP A 457 -9.37 -23.53 -19.13
C TRP A 457 -8.22 -24.49 -18.86
N ARG A 458 -8.12 -25.57 -19.64
CA ARG A 458 -7.07 -26.57 -19.46
C ARG A 458 -5.68 -25.95 -19.67
N GLU A 459 -5.50 -25.18 -20.75
CA GLU A 459 -4.26 -24.45 -21.03
C GLU A 459 -3.91 -23.43 -19.94
N ARG A 460 -4.85 -22.54 -19.59
CA ARG A 460 -4.59 -21.38 -18.71
C ARG A 460 -4.56 -21.72 -17.23
N TYR A 461 -5.22 -22.80 -16.82
CA TYR A 461 -5.32 -23.20 -15.41
C TYR A 461 -4.62 -24.52 -15.15
N VAL A 462 -5.09 -25.64 -15.72
CA VAL A 462 -4.62 -26.98 -15.34
C VAL A 462 -3.17 -27.22 -15.77
N ASP A 463 -2.80 -26.79 -16.97
CA ASP A 463 -1.49 -27.06 -17.57
C ASP A 463 -0.52 -25.89 -17.42
N HIS A 464 -1.01 -24.72 -16.98
CA HIS A 464 -0.16 -23.57 -16.71
C HIS A 464 0.87 -23.89 -15.59
N PRO A 465 2.18 -23.63 -15.79
CA PRO A 465 3.24 -24.02 -14.85
C PRO A 465 3.04 -23.53 -13.40
N LEU A 466 2.58 -22.28 -13.23
CA LEU A 466 2.25 -21.73 -11.91
C LEU A 466 0.82 -22.04 -11.44
N VAL A 467 -0.19 -21.59 -12.20
CA VAL A 467 -1.62 -21.69 -11.81
C VAL A 467 -2.09 -23.15 -11.68
N GLY A 468 -1.49 -24.09 -12.42
CA GLY A 468 -1.78 -25.52 -12.32
C GLY A 468 -1.55 -26.08 -10.92
N THR A 469 -0.63 -25.50 -10.15
CA THR A 469 -0.39 -25.89 -8.75
C THR A 469 -1.58 -25.58 -7.83
N LEU A 470 -2.45 -24.65 -8.23
CA LEU A 470 -3.69 -24.32 -7.51
C LEU A 470 -4.87 -25.04 -8.15
N ALA A 471 -5.01 -24.95 -9.48
CA ALA A 471 -6.15 -25.46 -10.22
C ALA A 471 -6.35 -26.98 -10.06
N ARG A 472 -5.26 -27.75 -10.02
CA ARG A 472 -5.30 -29.21 -9.84
C ARG A 472 -5.74 -29.65 -8.44
N ARG A 473 -5.84 -28.73 -7.47
CA ARG A 473 -6.28 -29.01 -6.09
C ARG A 473 -7.70 -28.52 -5.81
N LEU A 474 -8.43 -28.14 -6.85
CA LEU A 474 -9.81 -27.67 -6.79
C LEU A 474 -10.76 -28.69 -7.44
N VAL A 475 -12.02 -28.64 -7.02
CA VAL A 475 -13.12 -29.34 -7.68
C VAL A 475 -13.71 -28.40 -8.75
N TRP A 476 -13.88 -28.92 -9.95
CA TRP A 476 -14.44 -28.21 -11.09
C TRP A 476 -15.75 -28.87 -11.52
N THR A 477 -16.54 -28.21 -12.36
CA THR A 477 -17.67 -28.82 -13.06
C THR A 477 -17.38 -28.78 -14.55
N VAL A 478 -17.36 -29.94 -15.21
CA VAL A 478 -17.26 -30.07 -16.67
C VAL A 478 -18.63 -30.46 -17.20
N ASP A 479 -19.24 -29.60 -18.02
CA ASP A 479 -20.61 -29.77 -18.54
C ASP A 479 -21.61 -30.07 -17.40
N GLY A 480 -21.45 -29.37 -16.27
CA GLY A 480 -22.27 -29.53 -15.06
C GLY A 480 -21.89 -30.71 -14.14
N ARG A 481 -21.02 -31.63 -14.60
CA ARG A 481 -20.55 -32.78 -13.81
C ARG A 481 -19.35 -32.40 -12.94
N PRO A 482 -19.41 -32.58 -11.60
CA PRO A 482 -18.27 -32.33 -10.72
C PRO A 482 -17.09 -33.28 -10.99
N VAL A 483 -15.87 -32.74 -11.01
CA VAL A 483 -14.60 -33.46 -11.24
C VAL A 483 -13.47 -32.90 -10.37
N GLY A 484 -12.53 -33.74 -9.96
CA GLY A 484 -11.25 -33.37 -9.35
C GLY A 484 -10.07 -33.81 -10.22
N PHE A 485 -8.85 -33.39 -9.90
CA PHE A 485 -7.64 -33.83 -10.62
C PHE A 485 -6.81 -34.77 -9.73
N ALA A 486 -6.58 -35.99 -10.18
CA ALA A 486 -5.78 -36.99 -9.48
C ALA A 486 -5.12 -37.94 -10.51
N ASP A 487 -3.97 -38.51 -10.17
CA ASP A 487 -3.21 -39.42 -11.04
C ASP A 487 -2.90 -38.87 -12.44
N GLY A 488 -2.76 -37.55 -12.57
CA GLY A 488 -2.42 -36.88 -13.83
C GLY A 488 -3.61 -36.60 -14.76
N GLU A 489 -4.85 -36.92 -14.36
CA GLU A 489 -6.04 -36.67 -15.16
C GLU A 489 -7.23 -36.14 -14.32
N LEU A 490 -8.27 -35.65 -15.01
CA LEU A 490 -9.52 -35.29 -14.35
C LEU A 490 -10.33 -36.55 -14.08
N ARG A 491 -10.91 -36.63 -12.89
CA ARG A 491 -11.66 -37.78 -12.39
C ARG A 491 -12.97 -37.36 -11.75
N THR A 492 -13.96 -38.23 -11.86
CA THR A 492 -15.25 -38.10 -11.19
C THR A 492 -15.15 -38.54 -9.74
N LEU A 493 -16.25 -38.42 -8.97
CA LEU A 493 -16.32 -38.93 -7.60
C LEU A 493 -16.03 -40.45 -7.49
N THR A 494 -16.33 -41.20 -8.54
CA THR A 494 -16.07 -42.65 -8.67
C THR A 494 -14.72 -42.99 -9.31
N ASP A 495 -13.84 -41.99 -9.45
CA ASP A 495 -12.52 -42.09 -10.06
C ASP A 495 -12.50 -42.40 -11.58
N ASP A 496 -13.65 -42.25 -12.27
CA ASP A 496 -13.72 -42.39 -13.73
C ASP A 496 -13.03 -41.21 -14.43
N PRO A 497 -12.21 -41.43 -15.47
CA PRO A 497 -11.50 -40.36 -16.17
C PRO A 497 -12.43 -39.48 -17.02
N VAL A 498 -12.11 -38.18 -17.10
CA VAL A 498 -12.83 -37.17 -17.90
C VAL A 498 -11.83 -36.45 -18.80
N ALA A 499 -11.75 -36.87 -20.07
CA ALA A 499 -10.75 -36.36 -21.01
C ALA A 499 -11.21 -35.14 -21.84
N THR A 500 -12.52 -34.92 -21.96
CA THR A 500 -13.12 -33.89 -22.83
C THR A 500 -14.29 -33.22 -22.15
N GLY A 501 -14.62 -32.00 -22.58
CA GLY A 501 -15.84 -31.28 -22.22
C GLY A 501 -16.03 -30.07 -23.11
N SER A 502 -17.13 -29.35 -22.93
CA SER A 502 -17.38 -28.08 -23.65
C SER A 502 -17.19 -26.88 -22.73
N GLU A 503 -17.83 -26.92 -21.57
CA GLU A 503 -17.86 -25.83 -20.59
C GLU A 503 -17.31 -26.30 -19.24
N VAL A 504 -16.49 -25.45 -18.62
CA VAL A 504 -15.94 -25.67 -17.29
C VAL A 504 -16.37 -24.54 -16.36
N GLY A 505 -16.69 -24.87 -15.12
CA GLY A 505 -17.01 -23.92 -14.04
C GLY A 505 -16.37 -24.36 -12.72
N LEU A 506 -16.28 -23.44 -11.77
CA LEU A 506 -15.75 -23.77 -10.44
C LEU A 506 -16.87 -24.38 -9.57
N TRP A 507 -16.63 -25.56 -8.97
CA TRP A 507 -17.65 -26.23 -8.16
C TRP A 507 -17.85 -25.51 -6.82
N HIS A 508 -19.11 -25.37 -6.40
CA HIS A 508 -19.49 -24.71 -5.15
C HIS A 508 -20.51 -25.55 -4.37
N PRO A 509 -20.47 -25.59 -3.01
CA PRO A 509 -21.38 -26.40 -2.21
C PRO A 509 -22.82 -25.87 -2.13
N VAL A 510 -23.05 -24.57 -2.32
CA VAL A 510 -24.43 -24.03 -2.41
C VAL A 510 -25.16 -24.69 -3.57
N GLY A 511 -26.37 -25.20 -3.30
CA GLY A 511 -27.20 -25.90 -4.27
C GLY A 511 -26.81 -27.35 -4.50
N ARG A 512 -25.87 -27.90 -3.70
CA ARG A 512 -25.51 -29.32 -3.70
C ARG A 512 -26.11 -30.02 -2.50
N GLU A 513 -26.42 -31.31 -2.67
CA GLU A 513 -26.88 -32.14 -1.56
C GLU A 513 -25.76 -32.32 -0.52
N PRO A 514 -26.06 -32.26 0.80
CA PRO A 514 -25.04 -32.43 1.82
C PRO A 514 -24.23 -33.73 1.67
N ALA A 515 -24.87 -34.81 1.20
CA ALA A 515 -24.21 -36.08 0.95
C ALA A 515 -23.17 -36.00 -0.19
N GLU A 516 -23.45 -35.23 -1.26
CA GLU A 516 -22.50 -35.00 -2.35
C GLU A 516 -21.29 -34.21 -1.85
N VAL A 517 -21.52 -33.18 -1.04
CA VAL A 517 -20.45 -32.36 -0.44
C VAL A 517 -19.54 -33.22 0.44
N VAL A 518 -20.12 -34.08 1.29
CA VAL A 518 -19.35 -35.02 2.13
C VAL A 518 -18.55 -35.98 1.26
N ALA A 519 -19.14 -36.53 0.20
CA ALA A 519 -18.44 -37.46 -0.68
C ALA A 519 -17.24 -36.82 -1.38
N TRP A 520 -17.35 -35.55 -1.81
CA TRP A 520 -16.20 -34.81 -2.35
C TRP A 520 -15.11 -34.54 -1.30
N ARG A 521 -15.47 -34.29 -0.04
CA ARG A 521 -14.50 -34.17 1.06
C ARG A 521 -13.75 -35.48 1.27
N ASP A 522 -14.48 -36.60 1.27
CA ASP A 522 -13.89 -37.94 1.36
C ASP A 522 -12.98 -38.22 0.16
N TRP A 523 -13.38 -37.84 -1.05
CA TRP A 523 -12.59 -37.98 -2.27
C TRP A 523 -11.26 -37.21 -2.19
N LEU A 524 -11.30 -35.94 -1.76
CA LEU A 524 -10.10 -35.12 -1.55
C LEU A 524 -9.15 -35.75 -0.51
N GLU A 525 -9.70 -36.27 0.58
CA GLU A 525 -8.94 -36.94 1.63
C GLU A 525 -8.30 -38.25 1.17
N ARG A 526 -9.01 -39.08 0.40
CA ARG A 526 -8.46 -40.31 -0.18
C ARG A 526 -7.26 -40.06 -1.10
N HIS A 527 -7.29 -38.95 -1.82
CA HIS A 527 -6.23 -38.54 -2.76
C HIS A 527 -5.19 -37.60 -2.14
N GLU A 528 -5.28 -37.33 -0.83
CA GLU A 528 -4.37 -36.44 -0.08
C GLU A 528 -4.27 -35.02 -0.69
N ILE A 529 -5.37 -34.50 -1.22
CA ILE A 529 -5.43 -33.19 -1.89
C ILE A 529 -5.77 -32.07 -0.89
N THR A 530 -4.79 -31.23 -0.57
CA THR A 530 -5.01 -30.00 0.22
C THR A 530 -5.45 -28.85 -0.68
N GLN A 531 -6.68 -28.37 -0.51
CA GLN A 531 -7.22 -27.26 -1.31
C GLN A 531 -6.54 -25.91 -0.95
N PRO A 532 -6.30 -25.02 -1.92
CA PRO A 532 -5.66 -23.72 -1.67
C PRO A 532 -6.50 -22.75 -0.83
N PHE A 533 -7.82 -22.99 -0.75
CA PHE A 533 -8.78 -22.29 0.09
C PHE A 533 -9.97 -23.20 0.38
N LYS A 534 -10.85 -22.81 1.31
CA LYS A 534 -12.07 -23.57 1.63
C LYS A 534 -13.03 -23.59 0.43
N GLN A 535 -13.08 -24.72 -0.28
CA GLN A 535 -14.06 -24.98 -1.34
C GLN A 535 -15.04 -26.10 -0.92
N ALA A 536 -14.59 -27.34 -0.76
CA ALA A 536 -15.44 -28.45 -0.28
C ALA A 536 -15.84 -28.26 1.19
N HIS A 537 -14.96 -27.64 1.97
CA HIS A 537 -15.20 -27.24 3.36
C HIS A 537 -15.67 -25.79 3.49
N ARG A 538 -16.21 -25.19 2.42
CA ARG A 538 -16.73 -23.83 2.47
C ARG A 538 -18.01 -23.77 3.30
N GLU A 539 -18.10 -22.75 4.15
CA GLU A 539 -19.29 -22.44 4.93
C GLU A 539 -20.46 -22.07 4.02
N VAL A 540 -21.63 -22.66 4.27
CA VAL A 540 -22.87 -22.37 3.53
C VAL A 540 -23.85 -21.70 4.48
N TYR A 541 -24.27 -20.46 4.17
CA TYR A 541 -25.27 -19.73 4.95
C TYR A 541 -26.59 -19.76 4.20
N LEU A 542 -27.54 -20.52 4.75
CA LEU A 542 -28.92 -20.53 4.29
C LEU A 542 -29.75 -19.52 5.08
N LEU A 543 -30.83 -19.06 4.47
CA LEU A 543 -31.80 -18.18 5.10
C LEU A 543 -32.50 -18.93 6.25
N THR A 544 -32.34 -18.40 7.45
CA THR A 544 -32.93 -18.92 8.69
C THR A 544 -34.34 -18.37 8.93
N ASP A 545 -35.10 -19.01 9.82
CA ASP A 545 -36.45 -18.51 10.19
C ASP A 545 -36.39 -17.14 10.88
N ALA A 546 -35.32 -16.86 11.63
CA ALA A 546 -35.09 -15.54 12.23
C ALA A 546 -34.93 -14.46 11.15
N GLU A 547 -34.20 -14.75 10.08
CA GLU A 547 -34.03 -13.81 8.96
C GLU A 547 -35.28 -13.70 8.08
N ARG A 548 -36.11 -14.74 8.02
CA ARG A 548 -37.46 -14.64 7.42
C ARG A 548 -38.36 -13.71 8.23
N ALA A 549 -38.22 -13.68 9.55
CA ALA A 549 -38.99 -12.80 10.42
C ALA A 549 -38.52 -11.33 10.35
N THR A 550 -37.22 -11.07 10.25
CA THR A 550 -36.68 -9.71 10.07
C THR A 550 -36.91 -9.17 8.66
N GLY A 551 -37.02 -10.05 7.66
CA GLY A 551 -37.41 -9.72 6.29
C GLY A 551 -36.28 -9.11 5.46
N THR A 552 -35.79 -7.92 5.81
CA THR A 552 -34.89 -7.11 4.97
C THR A 552 -33.46 -6.98 5.49
N TYR A 553 -33.16 -7.55 6.67
CA TYR A 553 -31.83 -7.47 7.27
C TYR A 553 -31.49 -8.72 8.08
N SER A 554 -30.19 -9.03 8.21
CA SER A 554 -29.69 -10.10 9.07
C SER A 554 -28.99 -9.52 10.29
N ASN A 555 -29.40 -9.98 11.49
CA ASN A 555 -28.78 -9.69 12.78
C ASN A 555 -27.71 -10.70 13.19
N ARG A 556 -27.39 -11.67 12.33
CA ARG A 556 -26.51 -12.81 12.66
C ARG A 556 -25.13 -12.40 13.16
N PHE A 557 -24.69 -11.20 12.79
CA PHE A 557 -23.37 -10.64 13.11
C PHE A 557 -23.46 -9.25 13.78
N ALA A 558 -24.61 -8.93 14.37
CA ALA A 558 -24.78 -7.71 15.15
C ALA A 558 -24.13 -7.83 16.54
N ALA A 559 -23.86 -6.70 17.17
CA ALA A 559 -23.35 -6.58 18.53
C ALA A 559 -21.96 -7.19 18.77
N HIS A 560 -21.09 -7.21 17.75
CA HIS A 560 -19.67 -7.52 17.91
C HIS A 560 -18.81 -6.27 18.02
N VAL A 561 -17.74 -6.36 18.83
CA VAL A 561 -16.71 -5.32 18.92
C VAL A 561 -15.50 -5.73 18.12
N LEU A 562 -15.18 -5.00 17.04
CA LEU A 562 -14.09 -5.30 16.12
C LEU A 562 -12.93 -4.32 16.29
N ARG A 563 -11.69 -4.79 16.07
CA ARG A 563 -10.53 -3.92 15.87
C ARG A 563 -10.61 -3.23 14.51
N GLN A 564 -10.74 -1.91 14.49
CA GLN A 564 -11.06 -1.15 13.28
C GLN A 564 -10.05 -1.38 12.13
N HIS A 565 -8.75 -1.23 12.39
CA HIS A 565 -7.72 -1.32 11.34
C HIS A 565 -7.61 -2.72 10.75
N GLN A 566 -7.82 -3.74 11.57
CA GLN A 566 -7.85 -5.14 11.14
C GLN A 566 -9.08 -5.43 10.28
N PHE A 567 -10.26 -4.98 10.72
CA PHE A 567 -11.50 -5.03 9.93
C PHE A 567 -11.32 -4.35 8.57
N ASN A 568 -10.82 -3.11 8.56
CA ASN A 568 -10.63 -2.33 7.34
C ASN A 568 -9.69 -3.03 6.34
N SER A 569 -8.65 -3.70 6.84
CA SER A 569 -7.72 -4.47 6.00
C SER A 569 -8.38 -5.72 5.42
N LEU A 570 -9.16 -6.46 6.22
CA LEU A 570 -9.91 -7.64 5.76
C LEU A 570 -11.00 -7.28 4.76
N ALA A 571 -11.74 -6.20 5.01
CA ALA A 571 -12.78 -5.68 4.13
C ALA A 571 -12.19 -5.38 2.74
N ALA A 572 -11.07 -4.66 2.67
CA ALA A 572 -10.40 -4.34 1.42
C ALA A 572 -9.96 -5.60 0.63
N ILE A 573 -9.41 -6.61 1.32
CA ILE A 573 -9.03 -7.91 0.72
C ILE A 573 -10.26 -8.64 0.17
N ARG A 574 -11.42 -8.54 0.83
CA ARG A 574 -12.68 -9.15 0.38
C ARG A 574 -13.45 -8.32 -0.65
N GLY A 575 -12.89 -7.20 -1.12
CA GLY A 575 -13.54 -6.32 -2.09
C GLY A 575 -14.65 -5.45 -1.50
N TRP A 576 -14.70 -5.29 -0.18
CA TRP A 576 -15.57 -4.35 0.50
C TRP A 576 -14.90 -2.97 0.57
N ARG A 577 -15.66 -1.92 0.26
CA ARG A 577 -15.29 -0.54 0.52
C ARG A 577 -15.63 -0.20 1.96
N ASN A 578 -14.66 0.35 2.68
CA ASN A 578 -14.86 0.88 4.02
C ASN A 578 -14.08 2.19 4.22
N LYS A 579 -14.64 3.09 5.04
CA LYS A 579 -13.97 4.30 5.54
C LYS A 579 -13.70 4.12 7.03
N LEU A 580 -12.50 4.46 7.49
CA LEU A 580 -12.24 4.49 8.93
C LEU A 580 -13.19 5.48 9.61
N ARG A 581 -13.86 5.05 10.68
CA ARG A 581 -14.59 5.91 11.61
C ARG A 581 -13.58 6.74 12.39
N LEU A 582 -13.81 8.04 12.39
CA LEU A 582 -13.00 9.04 13.07
C LEU A 582 -13.84 9.69 14.17
N CYS A 583 -13.21 10.04 15.29
CA CYS A 583 -13.81 10.81 16.38
C CYS A 583 -13.84 12.30 15.96
N VAL A 584 -14.70 12.60 14.97
CA VAL A 584 -14.91 13.93 14.38
C VAL A 584 -16.39 14.11 14.01
N ASP A 585 -16.80 15.37 13.83
CA ASP A 585 -18.14 15.74 13.35
C ASP A 585 -18.24 15.55 11.81
N ASP A 586 -18.27 14.29 11.37
CA ASP A 586 -18.39 13.88 9.96
C ASP A 586 -19.31 12.64 9.85
N SER A 587 -19.81 12.37 8.65
CA SER A 587 -20.56 11.16 8.34
C SER A 587 -19.71 10.15 7.55
N ALA A 588 -20.05 8.87 7.72
CA ALA A 588 -19.40 7.79 6.99
C ALA A 588 -20.44 6.82 6.42
N PRO A 589 -20.22 6.31 5.20
CA PRO A 589 -21.06 5.24 4.66
C PRO A 589 -20.76 3.91 5.36
N PRO A 590 -21.69 2.94 5.33
CA PRO A 590 -21.44 1.60 5.87
C PRO A 590 -20.28 0.94 5.13
N ALA A 591 -19.76 -0.16 5.69
CA ALA A 591 -18.91 -1.01 4.88
C ALA A 591 -19.78 -1.63 3.78
N SER A 592 -19.42 -1.49 2.51
CA SER A 592 -20.27 -1.91 1.40
C SER A 592 -19.52 -2.74 0.37
N ARG A 593 -20.22 -3.70 -0.23
CA ARG A 593 -19.71 -4.51 -1.34
C ARG A 593 -20.67 -4.43 -2.51
N GLU A 594 -20.16 -3.91 -3.61
CA GLU A 594 -20.85 -3.87 -4.89
C GLU A 594 -20.74 -5.24 -5.59
N LEU A 595 -21.88 -5.75 -6.07
CA LEU A 595 -22.02 -7.04 -6.72
C LEU A 595 -22.61 -6.81 -8.12
N SER A 596 -21.84 -6.20 -9.01
CA SER A 596 -22.31 -5.63 -10.28
C SER A 596 -23.05 -6.64 -11.16
N GLN A 597 -22.56 -7.88 -11.24
CA GLN A 597 -23.18 -8.94 -12.03
C GLN A 597 -24.57 -9.35 -11.54
N TRP A 598 -24.88 -9.04 -10.28
CA TRP A 598 -26.15 -9.33 -9.64
C TRP A 598 -27.04 -8.09 -9.55
N GLY A 599 -26.52 -6.90 -9.88
CA GLY A 599 -27.25 -5.63 -9.68
C GLY A 599 -27.49 -5.30 -8.21
N LEU A 600 -26.67 -5.82 -7.29
CA LEU A 600 -26.85 -5.69 -5.84
C LEU A 600 -25.70 -4.93 -5.17
N ARG A 601 -26.01 -4.27 -4.05
CA ARG A 601 -25.04 -3.79 -3.07
C ARG A 601 -25.35 -4.39 -1.71
N ALA A 602 -24.38 -5.07 -1.10
CA ALA A 602 -24.45 -5.48 0.29
C ALA A 602 -23.88 -4.37 1.18
N GLU A 603 -24.52 -4.12 2.31
CA GLU A 603 -24.07 -3.16 3.33
C GLU A 603 -23.96 -3.85 4.68
N TYR A 604 -22.85 -3.59 5.39
CA TYR A 604 -22.62 -4.02 6.75
C TYR A 604 -22.46 -2.79 7.64
N TRP A 605 -23.44 -2.62 8.54
CA TRP A 605 -23.54 -1.44 9.37
C TRP A 605 -22.58 -1.54 10.56
N ILE A 606 -21.80 -0.48 10.74
CA ILE A 606 -20.74 -0.38 11.76
C ILE A 606 -20.64 1.05 12.30
N GLU A 607 -20.22 1.20 13.55
CA GLU A 607 -20.01 2.50 14.18
C GLU A 607 -18.74 2.53 15.04
N GLY A 608 -18.22 3.73 15.32
CA GLY A 608 -17.08 3.92 16.22
C GLY A 608 -17.42 3.53 17.65
N ASP A 609 -16.51 2.83 18.33
CA ASP A 609 -16.69 2.49 19.75
C ASP A 609 -15.80 3.36 20.64
N GLY A 610 -16.43 4.09 21.55
CA GLY A 610 -15.78 4.94 22.56
C GLY A 610 -16.10 6.43 22.42
N GLU A 611 -15.85 7.17 23.49
CA GLU A 611 -16.11 8.62 23.57
C GLU A 611 -14.84 9.44 23.88
N GLU A 612 -13.73 8.79 24.25
CA GLU A 612 -12.54 9.47 24.76
C GLU A 612 -11.40 9.54 23.72
N TYR A 613 -11.07 10.76 23.30
CA TYR A 613 -9.98 11.02 22.35
C TYR A 613 -8.61 10.68 22.95
N GLY A 614 -7.75 10.01 22.20
CA GLY A 614 -6.44 9.53 22.65
C GLY A 614 -6.46 8.20 23.40
N GLU A 615 -7.58 7.81 24.02
CA GLU A 615 -7.74 6.49 24.64
C GLU A 615 -8.44 5.49 23.71
N ASP A 616 -9.57 5.90 23.14
CA ASP A 616 -10.37 5.10 22.20
C ASP A 616 -10.00 5.34 20.75
N THR A 617 -9.05 6.23 20.52
CA THR A 617 -8.60 6.63 19.20
C THR A 617 -7.08 6.61 19.11
N THR A 618 -6.58 6.41 17.90
CA THR A 618 -5.19 6.71 17.55
C THR A 618 -4.93 8.21 17.72
N GLU A 619 -3.66 8.64 17.77
CA GLU A 619 -3.28 10.07 17.75
C GLU A 619 -3.91 10.86 16.59
N SER A 620 -4.17 10.21 15.45
CA SER A 620 -4.83 10.81 14.28
C SER A 620 -6.36 10.83 14.35
N GLY A 621 -6.97 10.53 15.50
CA GLY A 621 -8.42 10.55 15.73
C GLY A 621 -9.22 9.38 15.15
N SER A 622 -8.59 8.34 14.59
CA SER A 622 -9.30 7.13 14.16
C SER A 622 -9.64 6.23 15.33
N TYR A 623 -10.86 5.72 15.39
CA TYR A 623 -11.25 4.77 16.43
C TYR A 623 -10.36 3.52 16.45
N LEU A 624 -10.05 3.01 17.64
CA LEU A 624 -9.36 1.73 17.79
C LEU A 624 -10.32 0.56 17.51
N ARG A 625 -11.60 0.73 17.83
CA ARG A 625 -12.64 -0.31 17.83
C ARG A 625 -13.91 0.15 17.13
N LEU A 626 -14.70 -0.82 16.66
CA LEU A 626 -16.01 -0.63 16.02
C LEU A 626 -17.05 -1.53 16.68
N ARG A 627 -18.32 -1.08 16.72
CA ARG A 627 -19.47 -1.95 16.96
C ARG A 627 -20.12 -2.34 15.64
N THR A 628 -20.61 -3.57 15.56
CA THR A 628 -21.29 -4.10 14.38
C THR A 628 -22.80 -4.16 14.61
N ASP A 629 -23.54 -4.04 13.51
CA ASP A 629 -24.98 -4.17 13.49
C ASP A 629 -25.43 -5.02 12.29
N GLN A 630 -26.34 -4.54 11.48
CA GLN A 630 -27.07 -5.33 10.49
C GLN A 630 -26.31 -5.52 9.17
N VAL A 631 -26.62 -6.64 8.50
CA VAL A 631 -26.30 -6.84 7.07
C VAL A 631 -27.57 -6.63 6.25
N ARG A 632 -27.49 -5.78 5.22
CA ARG A 632 -28.62 -5.40 4.33
C ARG A 632 -28.21 -5.48 2.86
N PHE A 633 -29.21 -5.57 1.98
CA PHE A 633 -29.01 -5.58 0.53
C PHE A 633 -29.88 -4.51 -0.13
N TYR A 634 -29.31 -3.81 -1.11
CA TYR A 634 -29.97 -2.77 -1.89
C TYR A 634 -29.75 -3.01 -3.39
N PRO A 635 -30.60 -2.47 -4.28
CA PRO A 635 -30.25 -2.29 -5.68
C PRO A 635 -28.92 -1.53 -5.79
N MET A 636 -28.07 -1.90 -6.74
CA MET A 636 -26.73 -1.33 -6.86
C MET A 636 -26.74 0.21 -7.05
N ASP A 637 -27.75 0.72 -7.75
CA ASP A 637 -27.96 2.13 -8.08
C ASP A 637 -28.70 2.92 -6.98
N ALA A 638 -29.12 2.26 -5.89
CA ALA A 638 -29.73 2.92 -4.75
C ALA A 638 -28.76 3.96 -4.14
N PRO A 639 -29.24 5.12 -3.65
CA PRO A 639 -28.41 6.05 -2.89
C PRO A 639 -27.69 5.34 -1.73
N GLU A 640 -26.45 5.75 -1.42
CA GLU A 640 -25.69 5.16 -0.32
C GLU A 640 -26.19 5.68 1.03
N ASN A 641 -26.38 4.77 1.98
CA ASN A 641 -26.65 5.13 3.36
C ASN A 641 -25.43 5.77 4.03
N SER A 642 -25.65 6.63 5.00
CA SER A 642 -24.59 7.18 5.85
C SER A 642 -25.08 7.36 7.27
N ALA A 643 -24.16 7.25 8.22
CA ALA A 643 -24.41 7.54 9.63
C ALA A 643 -23.32 8.48 10.15
N HIS A 644 -23.60 9.15 11.27
CA HIS A 644 -22.61 9.97 11.95
C HIS A 644 -21.43 9.09 12.43
N CYS A 645 -20.19 9.60 12.42
CA CYS A 645 -19.02 8.81 12.82
C CYS A 645 -19.04 8.37 14.30
N TYR A 646 -19.74 9.12 15.16
CA TYR A 646 -20.03 8.78 16.57
C TYR A 646 -21.13 7.70 16.75
N GLY A 647 -21.75 7.22 15.68
CA GLY A 647 -22.88 6.30 15.73
C GLY A 647 -24.23 6.96 15.44
N GLY A 648 -25.26 6.14 15.32
CA GLY A 648 -26.62 6.56 14.95
C GLY A 648 -27.20 5.79 13.77
N GLU A 649 -28.45 6.10 13.42
CA GLU A 649 -29.18 5.40 12.36
C GLU A 649 -28.60 5.75 10.98
N TYR A 650 -28.36 4.71 10.18
CA TYR A 650 -27.98 4.87 8.79
C TYR A 650 -29.17 5.37 7.97
N SER A 651 -28.97 6.46 7.24
CA SER A 651 -29.98 7.05 6.37
C SER A 651 -29.40 7.51 5.05
N MET A 652 -30.24 7.56 4.01
CA MET A 652 -29.85 8.03 2.69
C MET A 652 -29.86 9.56 2.64
N TRP A 653 -28.79 10.15 2.12
CA TRP A 653 -28.81 11.57 1.76
C TRP A 653 -29.41 11.73 0.36
N LEU A 654 -30.67 12.16 0.31
CA LEU A 654 -31.45 12.28 -0.92
C LEU A 654 -31.46 13.72 -1.43
N ARG A 655 -31.52 13.88 -2.76
CA ARG A 655 -31.80 15.19 -3.37
C ARG A 655 -33.29 15.50 -3.25
N ASP A 656 -33.65 16.78 -3.22
CA ASP A 656 -35.03 17.24 -3.06
C ASP A 656 -36.02 16.49 -3.96
N GLY A 657 -37.01 15.85 -3.35
CA GLY A 657 -38.11 15.15 -4.03
C GLY A 657 -37.87 13.67 -4.36
N GLN A 658 -36.77 13.06 -3.93
CA GLN A 658 -36.57 11.61 -4.02
C GLN A 658 -37.02 10.89 -2.75
N ASP A 659 -37.70 9.75 -2.90
CA ASP A 659 -38.04 8.84 -1.80
C ASP A 659 -36.84 7.93 -1.47
N PRO A 660 -36.66 7.52 -0.20
CA PRO A 660 -35.63 6.56 0.17
C PRO A 660 -35.90 5.21 -0.50
N VAL A 661 -34.82 4.52 -0.87
CA VAL A 661 -34.92 3.17 -1.43
C VAL A 661 -34.87 2.17 -0.27
N GLU A 662 -35.96 1.42 -0.10
CA GLU A 662 -36.04 0.36 0.91
C GLU A 662 -35.06 -0.79 0.61
N PRO A 663 -34.50 -1.46 1.65
CA PRO A 663 -33.70 -2.66 1.47
C PRO A 663 -34.51 -3.80 0.86
N LEU A 664 -33.84 -4.64 0.08
CA LEU A 664 -34.42 -5.83 -0.53
C LEU A 664 -34.72 -6.91 0.52
N ALA A 665 -35.78 -7.69 0.29
CA ALA A 665 -36.08 -8.84 1.13
C ALA A 665 -34.97 -9.90 1.01
N LEU A 666 -34.51 -10.45 2.13
CA LEU A 666 -33.48 -11.48 2.15
C LEU A 666 -33.89 -12.75 1.39
N ALA A 667 -35.20 -13.00 1.26
CA ALA A 667 -35.75 -14.10 0.49
C ALA A 667 -35.55 -13.95 -1.03
N ASP A 668 -35.37 -12.73 -1.51
CA ASP A 668 -35.15 -12.42 -2.94
C ASP A 668 -33.65 -12.43 -3.30
N ILE A 669 -32.77 -12.54 -2.30
CA ILE A 669 -31.32 -12.58 -2.51
C ILE A 669 -30.91 -13.98 -2.97
N PRO A 670 -30.17 -14.12 -4.09
CA PRO A 670 -29.68 -15.41 -4.56
C PRO A 670 -28.91 -16.15 -3.44
N PRO A 671 -29.16 -17.44 -3.19
CA PRO A 671 -28.54 -18.17 -2.08
C PRO A 671 -27.01 -18.13 -2.09
N LEU A 672 -26.40 -18.14 -3.28
CA LEU A 672 -24.96 -17.98 -3.46
C LEU A 672 -24.47 -16.61 -2.95
N VAL A 673 -25.17 -15.54 -3.34
CA VAL A 673 -24.84 -14.17 -2.93
C VAL A 673 -24.98 -14.02 -1.42
N LEU A 674 -26.10 -14.47 -0.85
CA LEU A 674 -26.33 -14.44 0.59
C LEU A 674 -25.23 -15.19 1.33
N SER A 675 -24.92 -16.41 0.90
CA SER A 675 -23.90 -17.24 1.53
C SER A 675 -22.52 -16.60 1.51
N GLU A 676 -22.09 -16.06 0.37
CA GLU A 676 -20.76 -15.47 0.22
C GLU A 676 -20.62 -14.14 0.97
N VAL A 677 -21.66 -13.31 1.00
CA VAL A 677 -21.66 -12.06 1.76
C VAL A 677 -21.62 -12.35 3.26
N LEU A 678 -22.45 -13.26 3.77
CA LEU A 678 -22.45 -13.62 5.18
C LEU A 678 -21.14 -14.32 5.60
N ARG A 679 -20.51 -15.06 4.68
CA ARG A 679 -19.18 -15.64 4.89
C ARG A 679 -18.09 -14.58 5.07
N ASP A 680 -18.11 -13.51 4.28
CA ASP A 680 -17.20 -12.38 4.47
C ASP A 680 -17.42 -11.71 5.84
N VAL A 681 -18.69 -11.52 6.22
CA VAL A 681 -19.02 -10.91 7.51
C VAL A 681 -18.63 -11.81 8.70
N ASP A 682 -18.82 -13.12 8.60
CA ASP A 682 -18.32 -14.09 9.60
C ASP A 682 -16.79 -14.04 9.70
N LEU A 683 -16.08 -13.89 8.58
CA LEU A 683 -14.62 -13.69 8.61
C LEU A 683 -14.24 -12.39 9.35
N PHE A 684 -14.95 -11.29 9.10
CA PHE A 684 -14.70 -10.01 9.77
C PHE A 684 -14.88 -10.13 11.27
N VAL A 685 -15.99 -10.72 11.71
CA VAL A 685 -16.27 -10.97 13.13
C VAL A 685 -15.25 -11.94 13.71
N GLY A 686 -15.07 -13.10 13.09
CA GLY A 686 -14.19 -14.16 13.59
C GLY A 686 -12.72 -13.75 13.70
N VAL A 687 -12.22 -12.84 12.86
CA VAL A 687 -10.80 -12.45 12.87
C VAL A 687 -10.54 -11.11 13.55
N ALA A 688 -11.46 -10.14 13.44
CA ALA A 688 -11.28 -8.80 14.00
C ALA A 688 -11.95 -8.61 15.38
N SER A 689 -12.80 -9.54 15.84
CA SER A 689 -13.45 -9.43 17.15
C SER A 689 -12.42 -9.42 18.29
N VAL A 690 -12.59 -8.49 19.21
CA VAL A 690 -11.80 -8.41 20.46
C VAL A 690 -12.02 -9.65 21.34
N GLY A 691 -13.17 -10.32 21.19
CA GLY A 691 -13.50 -11.54 21.93
C GLY A 691 -12.66 -12.75 21.55
N ASN A 692 -11.85 -12.69 20.49
CA ASN A 692 -10.88 -13.74 20.14
C ASN A 692 -9.44 -13.40 20.56
N ASP A 693 -9.20 -12.28 21.24
CA ASP A 693 -7.87 -11.92 21.74
C ASP A 693 -7.57 -12.61 23.08
N PRO A 694 -6.64 -13.58 23.14
CA PRO A 694 -6.32 -14.27 24.39
C PRO A 694 -5.64 -13.37 25.43
N THR A 695 -5.11 -12.21 25.02
CA THR A 695 -4.41 -11.26 25.91
C THR A 695 -5.32 -10.21 26.53
N TRP A 696 -6.61 -10.21 26.16
CA TRP A 696 -7.56 -9.16 26.52
C TRP A 696 -8.48 -9.54 27.68
N GLN A 697 -7.94 -10.28 28.66
CA GLN A 697 -8.69 -10.76 29.82
C GLN A 697 -9.21 -9.61 30.71
N ASP A 698 -8.53 -8.47 30.72
CA ASP A 698 -8.91 -7.28 31.50
C ASP A 698 -10.11 -6.53 30.94
N GLY A 699 -10.63 -6.89 29.76
CA GLY A 699 -11.78 -6.23 29.15
C GLY A 699 -11.50 -4.82 28.61
N GLY A 700 -10.23 -4.39 28.51
CA GLY A 700 -9.84 -3.06 28.03
C GLY A 700 -9.91 -1.99 29.12
N PRO A 701 -9.79 -0.69 28.77
CA PRO A 701 -9.79 0.39 29.75
C PRO A 701 -11.01 0.29 30.69
N GLY A 702 -10.76 0.20 31.99
CA GLY A 702 -11.80 0.12 33.03
C GLY A 702 -12.63 -1.17 33.06
N GLY A 703 -12.26 -2.25 32.36
CA GLY A 703 -13.00 -3.52 32.38
C GLY A 703 -14.21 -3.59 31.45
N ARG A 704 -14.43 -2.56 30.62
CA ARG A 704 -15.68 -2.32 29.89
C ARG A 704 -16.15 -3.43 28.94
N PHE A 705 -15.26 -4.31 28.48
CA PHE A 705 -15.58 -5.44 27.58
C PHE A 705 -15.42 -6.82 28.21
N GLN A 706 -15.23 -6.91 29.53
CA GLN A 706 -14.95 -8.20 30.18
C GLN A 706 -16.12 -9.20 30.01
N GLU A 707 -17.36 -8.73 30.12
CA GLU A 707 -18.57 -9.54 29.89
C GLU A 707 -18.68 -9.98 28.43
N TYR A 708 -18.45 -9.07 27.48
CA TYR A 708 -18.45 -9.38 26.05
C TYR A 708 -17.37 -10.42 25.71
N TRP A 709 -16.13 -10.22 26.20
CA TRP A 709 -15.02 -11.12 25.92
C TRP A 709 -15.28 -12.53 26.45
N SER A 710 -15.77 -12.66 27.69
CA SER A 710 -16.08 -13.95 28.30
C SER A 710 -17.24 -14.67 27.62
N GLY A 711 -18.33 -13.95 27.30
CA GLY A 711 -19.48 -14.49 26.58
C GLY A 711 -19.16 -14.93 25.16
N TYR A 712 -18.31 -14.18 24.44
CA TYR A 712 -17.91 -14.52 23.08
C TYR A 712 -16.81 -15.61 23.03
N SER A 713 -15.80 -15.54 23.90
CA SER A 713 -14.65 -16.47 23.92
C SER A 713 -15.03 -17.92 24.11
N PHE A 714 -16.13 -18.19 24.82
CA PHE A 714 -16.60 -19.52 25.20
C PHE A 714 -18.08 -19.73 24.84
N GLY A 715 -18.65 -18.88 23.98
CA GLY A 715 -20.05 -18.90 23.57
C GLY A 715 -20.38 -19.97 22.53
N GLU A 716 -21.52 -19.85 21.87
CA GLU A 716 -21.92 -20.78 20.80
C GLU A 716 -20.97 -20.74 19.58
N LEU A 717 -20.88 -21.85 18.86
CA LEU A 717 -20.02 -21.96 17.69
C LEU A 717 -20.58 -21.16 16.51
N SER A 718 -19.74 -20.33 15.88
CA SER A 718 -20.05 -19.78 14.56
C SER A 718 -20.02 -20.87 13.48
N GLN A 719 -20.55 -20.58 12.29
CA GLN A 719 -20.54 -21.55 11.18
C GLN A 719 -19.13 -22.00 10.79
N SER A 720 -18.17 -21.07 10.83
CA SER A 720 -16.75 -21.37 10.64
C SER A 720 -16.20 -22.33 11.71
N ALA A 721 -16.66 -22.21 12.96
CA ALA A 721 -16.26 -23.06 14.06
C ALA A 721 -16.94 -24.44 14.04
N GLU A 722 -18.19 -24.53 13.59
CA GLU A 722 -18.86 -25.82 13.33
C GLU A 722 -18.17 -26.60 12.20
N THR A 723 -17.78 -25.91 11.13
CA THR A 723 -16.99 -26.53 10.05
C THR A 723 -15.68 -27.09 10.58
N ARG A 724 -15.03 -26.37 11.51
CA ARG A 724 -13.81 -26.83 12.18
C ARG A 724 -14.06 -28.02 13.10
N ARG A 725 -15.17 -28.02 13.85
CA ARG A 725 -15.58 -29.14 14.69
C ARG A 725 -15.75 -30.41 13.86
N ALA A 726 -16.52 -30.35 12.78
CA ALA A 726 -16.73 -31.48 11.87
C ALA A 726 -15.41 -31.98 11.26
N LEU A 727 -14.45 -31.08 11.01
CA LEU A 727 -13.13 -31.47 10.54
C LEU A 727 -12.29 -32.15 11.65
N LEU A 728 -12.29 -31.59 12.86
CA LEU A 728 -11.55 -32.17 13.99
C LEU A 728 -12.05 -33.57 14.35
N ASP A 729 -13.36 -33.83 14.20
CA ASP A 729 -13.96 -35.16 14.40
C ASP A 729 -13.32 -36.23 13.50
N ARG A 730 -12.91 -35.83 12.30
CA ARG A 730 -12.23 -36.70 11.33
C ARG A 730 -10.71 -36.76 11.53
N LEU A 731 -10.10 -35.64 11.91
CA LEU A 731 -8.65 -35.55 12.05
C LEU A 731 -8.14 -36.20 13.33
N ILE A 732 -8.78 -35.96 14.48
CA ILE A 732 -8.30 -36.38 15.80
C ILE A 732 -8.02 -37.89 15.88
N PRO A 733 -8.88 -38.79 15.38
CA PRO A 733 -8.62 -40.24 15.42
C PRO A 733 -7.33 -40.67 14.70
N ARG A 734 -6.81 -39.83 13.79
CA ARG A 734 -5.58 -40.08 13.01
C ARG A 734 -4.34 -39.47 13.66
N LEU A 735 -4.48 -38.70 14.74
CA LEU A 735 -3.38 -38.03 15.44
C LEU A 735 -2.79 -38.94 16.52
N ALA A 736 -1.51 -38.71 16.83
CA ALA A 736 -0.80 -39.44 17.88
C ALA A 736 -1.38 -39.25 19.30
N ILE A 737 -2.29 -38.28 19.48
CA ILE A 737 -2.94 -37.93 20.75
C ILE A 737 -4.41 -38.38 20.81
N ALA A 738 -4.85 -39.24 19.87
CA ALA A 738 -6.25 -39.64 19.74
C ALA A 738 -6.86 -40.20 21.04
N ASP A 739 -6.09 -41.01 21.78
CA ASP A 739 -6.49 -41.62 23.06
C ASP A 739 -6.63 -40.60 24.21
N ARG A 740 -6.12 -39.37 24.01
CA ARG A 740 -6.17 -38.26 24.97
C ARG A 740 -7.18 -37.20 24.60
N CYS A 741 -7.89 -37.34 23.48
CA CYS A 741 -8.77 -36.31 22.94
C CYS A 741 -10.21 -36.77 22.80
N THR A 742 -11.15 -35.94 23.26
CA THR A 742 -12.59 -36.14 23.07
C THR A 742 -13.23 -34.83 22.61
N LEU A 743 -14.07 -34.88 21.57
CA LEU A 743 -14.88 -33.73 21.16
C LEU A 743 -16.24 -33.78 21.87
N GLU A 744 -16.58 -32.73 22.61
CA GLU A 744 -17.85 -32.62 23.32
C GLU A 744 -18.42 -31.20 23.17
N GLY A 745 -19.61 -31.10 22.56
CA GLY A 745 -20.25 -29.82 22.25
C GLY A 745 -19.30 -28.88 21.50
N ARG A 746 -19.01 -27.73 22.12
CA ARG A 746 -18.17 -26.64 21.60
C ARG A 746 -16.69 -26.71 21.99
N PHE A 747 -16.26 -27.81 22.62
CA PHE A 747 -14.90 -27.96 23.14
C PHE A 747 -14.22 -29.23 22.61
N LEU A 748 -12.90 -29.12 22.41
CA LEU A 748 -11.98 -30.25 22.35
C LEU A 748 -11.39 -30.47 23.74
N HIS A 749 -11.72 -31.59 24.36
CA HIS A 749 -11.17 -32.00 25.64
C HIS A 749 -9.83 -32.73 25.39
N VAL A 750 -8.80 -32.33 26.11
CA VAL A 750 -7.44 -32.88 26.01
C VAL A 750 -6.99 -33.30 27.39
N LYS A 751 -6.71 -34.59 27.57
CA LYS A 751 -6.21 -35.16 28.83
C LYS A 751 -4.68 -35.10 28.85
N GLY A 752 -4.14 -34.22 29.69
CA GLY A 752 -2.71 -34.21 30.04
C GLY A 752 -2.41 -35.06 31.27
N GLU A 753 -1.18 -35.00 31.76
CA GLU A 753 -0.75 -35.67 33.00
C GLU A 753 -0.94 -34.78 34.24
N ARG A 754 -0.90 -33.44 34.08
CA ARG A 754 -1.15 -32.46 35.14
C ARG A 754 -2.63 -32.14 35.25
N HIS A 755 -3.29 -31.82 34.14
CA HIS A 755 -4.70 -31.39 34.11
C HIS A 755 -5.47 -31.93 32.90
N THR A 756 -6.79 -31.75 32.92
CA THR A 756 -7.64 -31.90 31.72
C THR A 756 -8.03 -30.52 31.21
N TYR A 757 -7.84 -30.31 29.91
CA TYR A 757 -7.99 -29.03 29.24
C TYR A 757 -9.18 -29.06 28.29
N LYS A 758 -9.95 -27.97 28.23
CA LYS A 758 -11.05 -27.76 27.27
C LYS A 758 -10.65 -26.64 26.33
N ILE A 759 -10.43 -26.93 25.05
CA ILE A 759 -10.10 -25.95 24.02
C ILE A 759 -11.37 -25.57 23.27
N HIS A 760 -11.79 -24.30 23.33
CA HIS A 760 -12.97 -23.83 22.62
C HIS A 760 -12.72 -23.83 21.09
N LEU A 761 -13.65 -24.40 20.32
CA LEU A 761 -13.44 -24.63 18.88
C LEU A 761 -13.55 -23.34 18.03
N GLY A 762 -14.17 -22.29 18.56
CA GLY A 762 -14.30 -20.99 17.90
C GLY A 762 -13.11 -20.06 18.13
N SER A 763 -12.71 -19.89 19.39
CA SER A 763 -11.67 -18.93 19.83
C SER A 763 -10.29 -19.57 19.99
N GLY A 764 -10.23 -20.89 20.20
CA GLY A 764 -9.02 -21.60 20.61
C GLY A 764 -8.60 -21.32 22.06
N ASN A 765 -9.43 -20.67 22.87
CA ASN A 765 -9.17 -20.39 24.29
C ASN A 765 -9.31 -21.66 25.14
N ILE A 766 -8.57 -21.72 26.24
CA ILE A 766 -8.40 -22.95 27.02
C ILE A 766 -8.96 -22.76 28.44
N LEU A 767 -9.75 -23.72 28.90
CA LEU A 767 -10.18 -23.85 30.30
C LEU A 767 -9.57 -25.11 30.92
N MET A 768 -9.19 -25.05 32.19
CA MET A 768 -8.64 -26.17 32.96
C MET A 768 -9.68 -26.70 33.95
N THR A 769 -9.95 -28.01 33.86
CA THR A 769 -10.84 -28.73 34.78
C THR A 769 -10.11 -28.96 36.12
N PRO A 770 -10.79 -28.91 37.30
CA PRO A 770 -12.25 -28.90 37.51
C PRO A 770 -12.92 -27.53 37.61
N ASN A 771 -12.17 -26.44 37.80
CA ASN A 771 -12.75 -25.12 38.10
C ASN A 771 -12.97 -24.23 36.86
N ASP A 772 -12.78 -24.79 35.66
CA ASP A 772 -12.76 -24.07 34.38
C ASP A 772 -11.90 -22.79 34.45
N GLN A 773 -10.71 -22.93 35.04
CA GLN A 773 -9.73 -21.84 35.13
C GLN A 773 -9.15 -21.55 33.74
N TYR A 774 -9.19 -20.29 33.32
CA TYR A 774 -8.63 -19.88 32.04
C TYR A 774 -7.11 -20.07 32.00
N LEU A 775 -6.62 -20.70 30.92
CA LEU A 775 -5.19 -20.87 30.62
C LEU A 775 -4.84 -20.05 29.38
N CYS A 776 -4.05 -18.99 29.57
CA CYS A 776 -3.60 -18.13 28.48
C CYS A 776 -2.34 -18.70 27.82
N ILE A 777 -2.46 -19.14 26.57
CA ILE A 777 -1.33 -19.55 25.72
C ILE A 777 -1.36 -18.71 24.43
N VAL A 778 -0.35 -17.84 24.27
CA VAL A 778 -0.17 -16.98 23.10
C VAL A 778 0.84 -17.62 22.14
N PRO A 779 0.46 -17.92 20.89
CA PRO A 779 1.40 -18.43 19.90
C PRO A 779 2.49 -17.39 19.59
N LYS A 780 3.79 -17.74 19.71
CA LYS A 780 4.93 -16.84 19.46
C LYS A 780 5.04 -16.35 18.00
N SER A 781 4.36 -16.98 17.04
CA SER A 781 4.24 -16.56 15.63
C SER A 781 3.24 -17.45 14.88
N ALA A 782 2.88 -17.12 13.64
CA ALA A 782 2.24 -18.07 12.74
C ALA A 782 3.08 -19.37 12.71
N PRO A 783 2.47 -20.56 12.85
CA PRO A 783 3.24 -21.80 12.89
C PRO A 783 4.04 -21.95 11.59
N ALA A 784 5.37 -21.82 11.69
CA ALA A 784 6.30 -21.99 10.58
C ALA A 784 6.62 -23.47 10.31
N SER A 785 6.07 -24.38 11.12
CA SER A 785 6.29 -25.81 11.00
C SER A 785 5.15 -26.43 10.20
N PRO A 786 5.44 -27.35 9.25
CA PRO A 786 4.39 -28.18 8.68
C PRO A 786 3.67 -28.87 9.82
N GLN A 787 2.36 -28.67 9.92
CA GLN A 787 1.55 -29.47 10.83
C GLN A 787 1.77 -30.93 10.45
N THR A 788 2.08 -31.76 11.43
CA THR A 788 2.26 -33.20 11.23
C THR A 788 0.91 -33.80 10.82
N GLY A 789 0.71 -34.03 9.52
CA GLY A 789 -0.47 -34.69 8.97
C GLY A 789 -1.10 -33.96 7.78
N TYR A 790 -1.99 -34.66 7.08
CA TYR A 790 -2.83 -34.11 6.02
C TYR A 790 -3.81 -33.07 6.58
N LEU A 791 -3.94 -31.92 5.91
CA LEU A 791 -5.01 -30.96 6.11
C LEU A 791 -5.81 -30.84 4.81
N PRO A 792 -7.16 -30.71 4.89
CA PRO A 792 -7.98 -30.63 3.69
C PRO A 792 -7.85 -29.29 2.94
N TYR A 793 -7.39 -28.23 3.59
CA TYR A 793 -7.21 -26.93 2.96
C TYR A 793 -6.19 -26.05 3.69
N GLU A 794 -5.66 -25.05 2.99
CA GLU A 794 -4.73 -24.04 3.52
C GLU A 794 -5.47 -22.87 4.21
N GLY A 795 -4.79 -22.17 5.12
CA GLY A 795 -5.22 -20.84 5.59
C GLY A 795 -6.09 -20.75 6.86
N ASP A 796 -6.48 -21.86 7.51
CA ASP A 796 -7.23 -21.79 8.79
C ASP A 796 -6.29 -21.78 9.99
N ARG A 797 -5.94 -20.56 10.39
CA ARG A 797 -5.05 -20.28 11.51
C ARG A 797 -5.60 -20.79 12.84
N THR A 798 -6.92 -20.71 13.06
CA THR A 798 -7.51 -21.12 14.35
C THR A 798 -7.46 -22.64 14.51
N LEU A 799 -7.73 -23.40 13.45
CA LEU A 799 -7.53 -24.86 13.45
C LEU A 799 -6.07 -25.22 13.78
N ALA A 800 -5.11 -24.56 13.14
CA ALA A 800 -3.68 -24.74 13.42
C ALA A 800 -3.34 -24.49 14.89
N VAL A 801 -3.89 -23.43 15.47
CA VAL A 801 -3.69 -23.06 16.89
C VAL A 801 -4.31 -24.11 17.81
N ILE A 802 -5.54 -24.58 17.53
CA ILE A 802 -6.22 -25.61 18.31
C ILE A 802 -5.42 -26.91 18.29
N LEU A 803 -4.99 -27.37 17.12
CA LEU A 803 -4.18 -28.60 16.99
C LEU A 803 -2.83 -28.46 17.70
N SER A 804 -2.15 -27.32 17.54
CA SER A 804 -0.87 -27.06 18.23
C SER A 804 -1.03 -27.04 19.75
N LYS A 805 -2.11 -26.42 20.27
CA LYS A 805 -2.43 -26.41 21.70
C LYS A 805 -2.74 -27.82 22.19
N ALA A 806 -3.55 -28.59 21.46
CA ALA A 806 -3.90 -29.96 21.81
C ALA A 806 -2.67 -30.86 21.91
N MET A 807 -1.76 -30.81 20.93
CA MET A 807 -0.50 -31.57 20.94
C MET A 807 0.41 -31.20 22.11
N MET A 808 0.50 -29.91 22.44
CA MET A 808 1.29 -29.42 23.58
C MET A 808 0.69 -29.86 24.92
N LEU A 809 -0.62 -29.67 25.09
CA LEU A 809 -1.34 -29.96 26.33
C LEU A 809 -1.49 -31.45 26.61
N ALA A 810 -1.54 -32.28 25.57
CA ALA A 810 -1.47 -33.73 25.71
C ALA A 810 -0.14 -34.20 26.35
N LYS A 811 0.91 -33.36 26.33
CA LYS A 811 2.24 -33.57 26.91
C LYS A 811 2.60 -32.46 27.90
N ASP A 812 1.66 -32.06 28.74
CA ASP A 812 1.79 -30.93 29.67
C ASP A 812 2.98 -31.00 30.66
N THR A 813 3.57 -32.18 30.88
CA THR A 813 4.81 -32.36 31.65
C THR A 813 6.07 -31.93 30.92
N GLU A 814 6.05 -31.88 29.58
CA GLU A 814 7.16 -31.43 28.74
C GLU A 814 7.18 -29.90 28.54
N ILE A 815 6.18 -29.17 29.04
CA ILE A 815 6.09 -27.71 28.93
C ILE A 815 7.16 -27.06 29.81
N THR A 816 8.04 -26.26 29.20
CA THR A 816 9.13 -25.54 29.91
C THR A 816 8.94 -24.03 29.97
N ASP A 817 7.91 -23.47 29.29
CA ASP A 817 7.71 -22.02 29.26
C ASP A 817 7.23 -21.53 30.65
N PRO A 818 8.00 -20.65 31.33
CA PRO A 818 7.70 -20.25 32.70
C PRO A 818 6.37 -19.50 32.83
N THR A 819 5.89 -18.84 31.76
CA THR A 819 4.61 -18.12 31.76
C THR A 819 3.41 -19.06 31.73
N ILE A 820 3.56 -20.24 31.12
CA ILE A 820 2.53 -21.29 31.09
C ILE A 820 2.60 -22.08 32.40
N LEU A 821 3.80 -22.44 32.84
CA LEU A 821 4.00 -23.20 34.08
C LEU A 821 3.51 -22.50 35.34
N SER A 822 3.51 -21.16 35.38
CA SER A 822 2.93 -20.42 36.51
C SER A 822 1.39 -20.45 36.56
N GLN A 823 0.74 -20.89 35.47
CA GLN A 823 -0.73 -20.99 35.36
C GLN A 823 -1.24 -22.43 35.56
N LEU A 824 -0.39 -23.45 35.35
CA LEU A 824 -0.68 -24.89 35.55
C LEU A 824 -0.45 -25.31 37.00
#